data_AF-A0A9E2LP28-F1
#
_entry.id   AF-A0A9E2LP28-F1
#
_cell.length_a   1.000
_cell.length_b   1.000
_cell.length_c   1.000
_cell.angle_alpha   90.00
_cell.angle_beta   90.00
_cell.angle_gamma   90.00
#
_symmetry.space_group_name_H-M   'P 1'
#
loop_
_entity.id
_entity.type
_entity.pdbx_description
1 polymer ?
#
loop_
_entity_poly.entity_id
_entity_poly.type
_entity_poly.pdbx_seq_one_letter_code
_entity_poly.pdbx_strand_id
1 'polypeptide(L)'
;MIKIDKWFLKKLLKTKDINYKLTMIFGFFVLFPILGFIFFGVKYNVLDDEFVPLFFIGVLVFSLFGFSVFRSLFAEIKNISEEISLKYIDGITDKKLQTDTDELHKIVLSFKAIEDQFFNTSSQLQKRSSELSALKELSELYYVTVDPMEILHVMLERSLILTNSDIGSVMIMDRNQSSFIVKASIGAGDFIKIDDKIDFKTSIAKYAVINKSPIVVEDIEKDSRFGRVNRPQYASKSFVCMPIKTSKDIVGVLTISRKKDDKVFTQEDVDALIPLLSSAAFTYENLRLMGENEQKGLSLKAIEKIFKVINSSFRNSELLHAVLNEIQSIVPFDIAVVMIKAENTSNYITIFDLLANEPTSIIKGSQYFYQQGSVIDNAVKQNVTMIVEDTSVLSSEVEKKLFLDQGCKSCILAPLKMDGVVKGILALYAKKPDTFYDAQELIEWMANALSIAIERNRLSKSVVKRNKELDSIKQIGNALASSTFDVNKVLKYTMDMIRVIMDVEAGSLYLVNDEELEFTVGFNVKVEPIKKLQLKVGQGIAGYAAARGESITINDVQKSPHFDSEIDEATGFKTLSALCVPMISKGKVIGVLEVLNKIKGDFSTNDGDLLKSIASSVSIAIENARLYKKTVSMAKHERSIRNIFQQFVPKEVVDKIIHDSEIGETTIEELKTITLLNIDIRGFSGLIRKIGPHKMVTLLNHFFSVMGGIVFKHKGIVDKYLGDGLLALFG
;
A
#
# COMPACT_ATOMS: atom_id res chain seq x y z
N MET A 1 30.97 -25.03 -110.64
CA MET A 1 31.25 -25.51 -109.28
C MET A 1 32.77 -25.53 -109.08
N ILE A 2 33.36 -24.39 -108.68
CA ILE A 2 34.81 -24.25 -108.49
C ILE A 2 35.11 -24.64 -107.05
N LYS A 3 35.88 -25.73 -106.84
CA LYS A 3 36.50 -26.04 -105.55
C LYS A 3 37.58 -24.99 -105.31
N ILE A 4 37.20 -23.89 -104.66
CA ILE A 4 38.18 -22.96 -104.08
C ILE A 4 38.86 -23.72 -102.95
N ASP A 5 40.17 -23.87 -103.08
CA ASP A 5 41.00 -24.64 -102.17
C ASP A 5 40.92 -24.02 -100.76
N LYS A 6 40.33 -24.75 -99.80
CA LYS A 6 40.16 -24.31 -98.39
C LYS A 6 41.50 -23.89 -97.78
N TRP A 7 42.61 -24.36 -98.33
CA TRP A 7 43.96 -23.99 -97.91
C TRP A 7 44.29 -22.51 -98.17
N PHE A 8 43.86 -21.93 -99.29
CA PHE A 8 44.20 -20.55 -99.67
C PHE A 8 43.48 -19.51 -98.81
N LEU A 9 42.16 -19.71 -98.58
CA LEU A 9 41.35 -18.88 -97.66
C LEU A 9 41.86 -18.97 -96.22
N LYS A 10 42.26 -20.17 -95.77
CA LYS A 10 42.73 -20.39 -94.39
C LYS A 10 44.11 -19.76 -94.13
N LYS A 11 44.95 -19.57 -95.16
CA LYS A 11 46.25 -18.89 -95.05
C LYS A 11 46.13 -17.36 -95.12
N LEU A 12 45.21 -16.83 -95.92
CA LEU A 12 44.95 -15.38 -96.01
C LEU A 12 44.28 -14.80 -94.75
N LEU A 13 43.49 -15.61 -94.03
CA LEU A 13 42.68 -15.18 -92.89
C LEU A 13 43.33 -15.45 -91.52
N LYS A 14 44.53 -16.03 -91.46
CA LYS A 14 45.07 -16.57 -90.20
C LYS A 14 45.77 -15.57 -89.28
N THR A 15 46.07 -14.36 -89.72
CA THR A 15 46.92 -13.42 -88.95
C THR A 15 46.54 -11.95 -89.07
N LYS A 16 45.30 -11.61 -89.47
CA LYS A 16 44.89 -10.22 -89.66
C LYS A 16 43.57 -9.89 -88.97
N ASP A 17 43.50 -8.66 -88.45
CA ASP A 17 42.37 -7.99 -87.79
C ASP A 17 41.01 -8.35 -88.42
N ILE A 18 39.96 -8.55 -87.62
CA ILE A 18 38.61 -8.83 -88.13
C ILE A 18 38.14 -7.71 -89.07
N ASN A 19 38.54 -6.46 -88.82
CA ASN A 19 38.28 -5.35 -89.75
C ASN A 19 38.91 -5.59 -91.13
N TYR A 20 40.08 -6.22 -91.18
CA TYR A 20 40.73 -6.59 -92.43
C TYR A 20 39.99 -7.73 -93.12
N LYS A 21 39.53 -8.74 -92.37
CA LYS A 21 38.71 -9.84 -92.90
C LYS A 21 37.39 -9.33 -93.49
N LEU A 22 36.72 -8.42 -92.79
CA LEU A 22 35.49 -7.76 -93.23
C LEU A 22 35.70 -6.93 -94.49
N THR A 23 36.78 -6.14 -94.53
CA THR A 23 37.15 -5.36 -95.71
C THR A 23 37.46 -6.25 -96.91
N MET A 24 38.09 -7.41 -96.69
CA MET A 24 38.37 -8.38 -97.75
C MET A 24 37.09 -9.04 -98.28
N ILE A 25 36.20 -9.49 -97.39
CA ILE A 25 34.91 -10.08 -97.78
C ILE A 25 34.10 -9.07 -98.58
N PHE A 26 34.02 -7.82 -98.12
CA PHE A 26 33.34 -6.75 -98.85
C PHE A 26 34.00 -6.45 -100.20
N GLY A 27 35.34 -6.43 -100.25
CA GLY A 27 36.10 -6.32 -101.49
C GLY A 27 35.68 -7.38 -102.50
N PHE A 28 35.58 -8.66 -102.10
CA PHE A 28 35.07 -9.70 -102.99
C PHE A 28 33.59 -9.53 -103.37
N PHE A 29 32.75 -9.10 -102.42
CA PHE A 29 31.32 -8.91 -102.63
C PHE A 29 30.97 -7.73 -103.54
N VAL A 30 31.86 -6.73 -103.64
CA VAL A 30 31.67 -5.55 -104.49
C VAL A 30 32.42 -5.65 -105.81
N LEU A 31 33.67 -6.16 -105.81
CA LEU A 31 34.48 -6.23 -107.02
C LEU A 31 33.90 -7.23 -108.05
N PHE A 32 33.31 -8.34 -107.58
CA PHE A 32 32.76 -9.36 -108.48
C PHE A 32 31.49 -8.91 -109.22
N PRO A 33 30.48 -8.31 -108.55
CA PRO A 33 29.33 -7.72 -109.26
C PRO A 33 29.70 -6.56 -110.18
N ILE A 34 30.68 -5.73 -109.81
CA ILE A 34 31.17 -4.64 -110.68
C ILE A 34 31.79 -5.22 -111.95
N LEU A 35 32.70 -6.19 -111.83
CA LEU A 35 33.32 -6.84 -113.00
C LEU A 35 32.28 -7.56 -113.85
N GLY A 36 31.29 -8.22 -113.23
CA GLY A 36 30.15 -8.81 -113.91
C GLY A 36 29.35 -7.76 -114.68
N PHE A 37 28.99 -6.65 -114.03
CA PHE A 37 28.25 -5.56 -114.66
C PHE A 37 29.01 -4.96 -115.85
N ILE A 38 30.31 -4.70 -115.71
CA ILE A 38 31.15 -4.19 -116.81
C ILE A 38 31.16 -5.20 -117.97
N PHE A 39 31.35 -6.49 -117.69
CA PHE A 39 31.38 -7.54 -118.71
C PHE A 39 30.05 -7.68 -119.45
N PHE A 40 28.92 -7.75 -118.72
CA PHE A 40 27.59 -7.84 -119.32
C PHE A 40 27.17 -6.52 -120.00
N GLY A 41 27.56 -5.38 -119.43
CA GLY A 41 27.33 -4.04 -119.96
C GLY A 41 27.92 -3.85 -121.36
N VAL A 42 29.18 -4.24 -121.54
CA VAL A 42 29.88 -4.18 -122.84
C VAL A 42 29.36 -5.26 -123.81
N LYS A 43 29.12 -6.48 -123.33
CA LYS A 43 28.76 -7.61 -124.21
C LYS A 43 27.33 -7.53 -124.75
N TYR A 44 26.39 -6.96 -124.00
CA TYR A 44 24.96 -6.92 -124.36
C TYR A 44 24.45 -5.49 -124.60
N ASN A 45 25.34 -4.50 -124.72
CA ASN A 45 25.03 -3.09 -124.98
C ASN A 45 24.08 -2.44 -123.95
N VAL A 46 24.08 -2.96 -122.72
CA VAL A 46 23.23 -2.50 -121.60
C VAL A 46 23.66 -1.12 -121.08
N LEU A 47 24.85 -0.66 -121.46
CA LEU A 47 25.39 0.65 -121.08
C LEU A 47 24.77 1.83 -121.85
N ASP A 48 24.06 1.58 -122.94
CA ASP A 48 23.35 2.62 -123.72
C ASP A 48 21.96 2.96 -123.13
N ASP A 49 21.49 2.18 -122.14
CA ASP A 49 20.26 2.47 -121.39
C ASP A 49 20.49 3.60 -120.38
N GLU A 50 19.59 4.58 -120.33
CA GLU A 50 19.75 5.77 -119.49
C GLU A 50 19.62 5.47 -117.98
N PHE A 51 18.91 4.41 -117.59
CA PHE A 51 18.58 4.11 -116.19
C PHE A 51 19.40 2.97 -115.57
N VAL A 52 19.82 1.98 -116.36
CA VAL A 52 20.54 0.80 -115.82
C VAL A 52 21.90 1.14 -115.18
N PRO A 53 22.76 2.00 -115.78
CA PRO A 53 24.01 2.44 -115.13
C PRO A 53 23.75 3.19 -113.82
N LEU A 54 22.73 4.06 -113.78
CA LEU A 54 22.34 4.80 -112.60
C LEU A 54 21.87 3.87 -111.47
N PHE A 55 21.08 2.84 -111.80
CA PHE A 55 20.63 1.83 -110.83
C PHE A 55 21.83 1.08 -110.22
N PHE A 56 22.79 0.64 -111.05
CA PHE A 56 23.97 -0.06 -110.56
C PHE A 56 24.88 0.81 -109.69
N ILE A 57 25.07 2.07 -110.06
CA ILE A 57 25.79 3.05 -109.20
C ILE A 57 25.05 3.20 -107.86
N GLY A 58 23.72 3.29 -107.89
CA GLY A 58 22.89 3.33 -106.67
C GLY A 58 23.13 2.11 -105.77
N VAL A 59 23.07 0.89 -106.32
CA VAL A 59 23.33 -0.36 -105.56
C VAL A 59 24.73 -0.36 -104.95
N LEU A 60 25.74 0.11 -105.69
CA LEU A 60 27.13 0.16 -105.25
C LEU A 60 27.32 1.16 -104.09
N VAL A 61 26.71 2.34 -104.19
CA VAL A 61 26.71 3.36 -103.13
C VAL A 61 26.00 2.86 -101.88
N PHE A 62 24.82 2.24 -102.01
CA PHE A 62 24.11 1.65 -100.87
C PHE A 62 24.89 0.49 -100.23
N SER A 63 25.57 -0.34 -101.04
CA SER A 63 26.42 -1.41 -100.55
C SER A 63 27.64 -0.87 -99.78
N LEU A 64 28.29 0.18 -100.29
CA LEU A 64 29.40 0.88 -99.61
C LEU A 64 28.94 1.52 -98.30
N PHE A 65 27.79 2.19 -98.31
CA PHE A 65 27.21 2.79 -97.12
C PHE A 65 26.87 1.71 -96.08
N GLY A 66 26.19 0.64 -96.49
CA GLY A 66 25.85 -0.49 -95.63
C GLY A 66 27.08 -1.15 -95.00
N PHE A 67 28.17 -1.30 -95.76
CA PHE A 67 29.44 -1.81 -95.22
C PHE A 67 30.09 -0.84 -94.23
N SER A 68 30.06 0.47 -94.50
CA SER A 68 30.58 1.48 -93.58
C SER A 68 29.85 1.42 -92.24
N VAL A 69 28.51 1.34 -92.27
CA VAL A 69 27.68 1.18 -91.06
C VAL A 69 28.01 -0.13 -90.35
N PHE A 70 28.08 -1.25 -91.07
CA PHE A 70 28.39 -2.55 -90.48
C PHE A 70 29.78 -2.57 -89.82
N ARG A 71 30.78 -1.98 -90.49
CA ARG A 71 32.15 -1.86 -89.96
C ARG A 71 32.19 -0.97 -88.72
N SER A 72 31.46 0.15 -88.73
CA SER A 72 31.37 1.06 -87.59
C SER A 72 30.76 0.35 -86.38
N LEU A 73 29.64 -0.36 -86.55
CA LEU A 73 29.00 -1.13 -85.49
C LEU A 73 29.94 -2.20 -84.91
N PHE A 74 30.68 -2.90 -85.75
CA PHE A 74 31.60 -3.93 -85.28
C PHE A 74 32.78 -3.35 -84.49
N ALA A 75 33.31 -2.19 -84.93
CA ALA A 75 34.35 -1.47 -84.21
C ALA A 75 33.86 -0.97 -82.84
N GLU A 76 32.62 -0.50 -82.77
CA GLU A 76 31.98 -0.07 -81.53
C GLU A 76 31.81 -1.24 -80.55
N ILE A 77 31.32 -2.40 -81.03
CA ILE A 77 31.22 -3.64 -80.22
C ILE A 77 32.60 -4.08 -79.70
N LYS A 78 33.64 -4.00 -80.54
CA LYS A 78 35.01 -4.35 -80.14
C LYS A 78 35.51 -3.41 -79.05
N ASN A 79 35.37 -2.10 -79.23
CA ASN A 79 35.79 -1.11 -78.23
C ASN A 79 35.06 -1.32 -76.89
N ILE A 80 33.74 -1.49 -76.92
CA ILE A 80 32.93 -1.78 -75.71
C ILE A 80 33.43 -3.06 -75.04
N SER A 81 33.67 -4.12 -75.81
CA SER A 81 34.18 -5.38 -75.28
C SER A 81 35.57 -5.26 -74.67
N GLU A 82 36.47 -4.48 -75.26
CA GLU A 82 37.82 -4.23 -74.72
C GLU A 82 37.75 -3.39 -73.45
N GLU A 83 36.89 -2.38 -73.40
CA GLU A 83 36.67 -1.54 -72.22
C GLU A 83 36.09 -2.36 -71.06
N ILE A 84 35.12 -3.25 -71.33
CA ILE A 84 34.59 -4.22 -70.35
C ILE A 84 35.69 -5.19 -69.91
N SER A 85 36.44 -5.78 -70.84
CA SER A 85 37.53 -6.71 -70.51
C SER A 85 38.56 -6.05 -69.61
N LEU A 86 38.97 -4.81 -69.89
CA LEU A 86 39.96 -4.08 -69.10
C LEU A 86 39.43 -3.75 -67.70
N LYS A 87 38.15 -3.39 -67.59
CA LYS A 87 37.56 -2.96 -66.31
C LYS A 87 37.25 -4.13 -65.36
N TYR A 88 37.01 -5.33 -65.89
CA TYR A 88 36.54 -6.48 -65.11
C TYR A 88 37.55 -7.63 -64.98
N ILE A 89 38.60 -7.71 -65.83
CA ILE A 89 39.58 -8.82 -65.81
C ILE A 89 40.84 -8.48 -64.98
N ASP A 90 41.03 -7.24 -64.54
CA ASP A 90 42.25 -6.80 -63.82
C ASP A 90 42.47 -7.46 -62.42
N GLY A 91 41.61 -8.39 -62.01
CA GLY A 91 41.73 -9.18 -60.78
C GLY A 91 41.94 -10.70 -60.97
N ILE A 92 41.80 -11.26 -62.18
CA ILE A 92 41.97 -12.70 -62.42
C ILE A 92 43.37 -12.93 -63.00
N THR A 93 44.33 -13.11 -62.10
CA THR A 93 45.68 -13.52 -62.50
C THR A 93 45.65 -14.99 -62.85
N ASP A 94 45.52 -15.31 -64.14
CA ASP A 94 46.12 -16.53 -64.66
C ASP A 94 46.90 -16.22 -65.94
N LYS A 95 48.22 -16.13 -65.78
CA LYS A 95 49.21 -15.71 -66.78
C LYS A 95 49.39 -16.72 -67.93
N LYS A 96 48.41 -17.58 -68.18
CA LYS A 96 48.51 -18.73 -69.10
C LYS A 96 47.68 -18.66 -70.38
N LEU A 97 47.03 -17.52 -70.65
CA LEU A 97 46.33 -17.26 -71.92
C LEU A 97 46.94 -16.07 -72.67
N GLN A 98 48.26 -16.02 -72.76
CA GLN A 98 48.95 -15.28 -73.82
C GLN A 98 49.39 -16.26 -74.90
N THR A 99 48.48 -16.56 -75.84
CA THR A 99 48.84 -17.00 -77.20
C THR A 99 47.58 -17.01 -78.08
N ASP A 100 47.54 -16.10 -79.06
CA ASP A 100 46.79 -16.18 -80.32
C ASP A 100 45.28 -16.51 -80.24
N THR A 101 44.54 -15.81 -79.37
CA THR A 101 43.07 -15.94 -79.27
C THR A 101 42.34 -14.88 -80.11
N ASP A 102 41.41 -15.36 -80.94
CA ASP A 102 40.59 -14.59 -81.89
C ASP A 102 39.78 -13.49 -81.16
N GLU A 103 39.55 -12.33 -81.80
CA GLU A 103 38.85 -11.18 -81.18
C GLU A 103 37.42 -11.53 -80.73
N LEU A 104 36.76 -12.45 -81.45
CA LEU A 104 35.48 -13.03 -81.06
C LEU A 104 35.54 -13.76 -79.71
N HIS A 105 36.66 -14.40 -79.40
CA HIS A 105 36.84 -15.10 -78.13
C HIS A 105 36.99 -14.12 -76.96
N LYS A 106 37.64 -12.97 -77.19
CA LYS A 106 37.71 -11.89 -76.19
C LYS A 106 36.33 -11.33 -75.86
N ILE A 107 35.48 -11.13 -76.87
CA ILE A 107 34.09 -10.69 -76.68
C ILE A 107 33.31 -11.70 -75.82
N VAL A 108 33.43 -13.00 -76.11
CA VAL A 108 32.78 -14.06 -75.33
C VAL A 108 33.25 -14.06 -73.88
N LEU A 109 34.55 -13.88 -73.63
CA LEU A 109 35.10 -13.81 -72.26
C LEU A 109 34.57 -12.58 -71.50
N SER A 110 34.45 -11.42 -72.16
CA SER A 110 33.88 -10.21 -71.56
C SER A 110 32.40 -10.40 -71.17
N PHE A 111 31.59 -11.00 -72.04
CA PHE A 111 30.19 -11.30 -71.72
C PHE A 111 30.06 -12.29 -70.56
N LYS A 112 30.94 -13.30 -70.51
CA LYS A 112 30.95 -14.27 -69.42
C LYS A 112 31.34 -13.65 -68.08
N ALA A 113 32.29 -12.71 -68.08
CA ALA A 113 32.65 -11.96 -66.87
C ALA A 113 31.47 -11.11 -66.34
N ILE A 114 30.69 -10.49 -67.23
CA ILE A 114 29.46 -9.76 -66.84
C ILE A 114 28.41 -10.71 -66.29
N GLU A 115 28.20 -11.86 -66.94
CA GLU A 115 27.26 -12.88 -66.48
C GLU A 115 27.61 -13.34 -65.06
N ASP A 116 28.86 -13.73 -64.82
CA ASP A 116 29.36 -14.15 -63.50
C ASP A 116 29.19 -13.03 -62.45
N GLN A 117 29.51 -11.79 -62.79
CA GLN A 117 29.30 -10.66 -61.88
C GLN A 117 27.83 -10.39 -61.60
N PHE A 118 26.96 -10.51 -62.60
CA PHE A 118 25.52 -10.32 -62.44
C PHE A 118 24.95 -11.38 -61.50
N PHE A 119 25.30 -12.65 -61.70
CA PHE A 119 24.90 -13.73 -60.80
C PHE A 119 25.40 -13.51 -59.37
N ASN A 120 26.67 -13.13 -59.19
CA ASN A 120 27.23 -12.83 -57.88
C ASN A 120 26.52 -11.64 -57.20
N THR A 121 26.29 -10.55 -57.94
CA THR A 121 25.63 -9.34 -57.41
C THR A 121 24.16 -9.63 -57.09
N SER A 122 23.45 -10.38 -57.95
CA SER A 122 22.07 -10.78 -57.73
C SER A 122 21.93 -11.66 -56.49
N SER A 123 22.82 -12.65 -56.33
CA SER A 123 22.87 -13.50 -55.13
C SER A 123 23.15 -12.68 -53.87
N GLN A 124 24.08 -11.72 -53.92
CA GLN A 124 24.37 -10.84 -52.79
C GLN A 124 23.18 -9.93 -52.45
N LEU A 125 22.49 -9.41 -53.46
CA LEU A 125 21.30 -8.58 -53.29
C LEU A 125 20.14 -9.38 -52.69
N GLN A 126 19.95 -10.63 -53.13
CA GLN A 126 18.93 -11.52 -52.58
C GLN A 126 19.23 -11.85 -51.11
N LYS A 127 20.49 -12.10 -50.75
CA LYS A 127 20.92 -12.32 -49.36
C LYS A 127 20.64 -11.09 -48.49
N ARG A 128 21.06 -9.89 -48.93
CA ARG A 128 20.76 -8.63 -48.22
C ARG A 128 19.27 -8.32 -48.12
N SER A 129 18.49 -8.63 -49.15
CA SER A 129 17.03 -8.48 -49.11
C SER A 129 16.40 -9.40 -48.06
N SER A 130 16.91 -10.62 -47.92
CA SER A 130 16.44 -11.59 -46.94
C SER A 130 16.78 -11.16 -45.51
N GLU A 131 18.00 -10.67 -45.30
CA GLU A 131 18.45 -10.07 -44.02
C GLU A 131 17.56 -8.88 -43.62
N LEU A 132 17.29 -7.95 -44.54
CA LEU A 132 16.44 -6.79 -44.28
C LEU A 132 14.99 -7.18 -44.02
N SER A 133 14.46 -8.19 -44.71
CA SER A 133 13.09 -8.68 -44.48
C SER A 133 12.96 -9.29 -43.08
N ALA A 134 13.94 -10.10 -42.66
CA ALA A 134 13.94 -10.70 -41.32
C ALA A 134 14.04 -9.64 -40.21
N LEU A 135 14.86 -8.61 -40.41
CA LEU A 135 14.96 -7.47 -39.48
C LEU A 135 13.65 -6.66 -39.41
N LYS A 136 13.03 -6.41 -40.57
CA LYS A 136 11.76 -5.69 -40.64
C LYS A 136 10.65 -6.43 -39.89
N GLU A 137 10.51 -7.74 -40.11
CA GLU A 137 9.51 -8.54 -39.41
C GLU A 137 9.71 -8.56 -37.90
N LEU A 138 10.95 -8.70 -37.40
CA LEU A 138 11.23 -8.60 -35.97
C LEU A 138 10.87 -7.21 -35.40
N SER A 139 11.09 -6.15 -36.18
CA SER A 139 10.69 -4.79 -35.82
C SER A 139 9.18 -4.59 -35.84
N GLU A 140 8.43 -5.29 -36.70
CA GLU A 140 6.97 -5.23 -36.75
C GLU A 140 6.35 -6.04 -35.61
N LEU A 141 6.94 -7.20 -35.27
CA LEU A 141 6.49 -8.04 -34.15
C LEU A 141 6.52 -7.32 -32.80
N TYR A 142 7.47 -6.40 -32.60
CA TYR A 142 7.50 -5.53 -31.42
C TYR A 142 6.17 -4.80 -31.16
N TYR A 143 5.44 -4.44 -32.22
CA TYR A 143 4.17 -3.71 -32.09
C TYR A 143 2.95 -4.62 -31.94
N VAL A 144 3.09 -5.92 -32.21
CA VAL A 144 1.96 -6.85 -32.32
C VAL A 144 1.92 -7.84 -31.17
N THR A 145 3.07 -8.25 -30.63
CA THR A 145 3.14 -9.22 -29.52
C THR A 145 3.52 -8.56 -28.19
N VAL A 146 2.96 -9.11 -27.11
CA VAL A 146 3.33 -8.78 -25.73
C VAL A 146 4.15 -9.92 -25.11
N ASP A 147 4.22 -11.09 -25.77
CA ASP A 147 4.96 -12.25 -25.27
C ASP A 147 6.43 -12.20 -25.75
N PRO A 148 7.40 -12.00 -24.84
CA PRO A 148 8.81 -12.00 -25.21
C PRO A 148 9.28 -13.37 -25.77
N MET A 149 8.62 -14.48 -25.42
CA MET A 149 9.01 -15.81 -25.91
C MET A 149 8.77 -15.98 -27.41
N GLU A 150 7.73 -15.35 -27.94
CA GLU A 150 7.41 -15.39 -29.37
C GLU A 150 8.55 -14.80 -30.22
N ILE A 151 9.19 -13.72 -29.74
CA ILE A 151 10.35 -13.10 -30.39
C ILE A 151 11.52 -14.08 -30.50
N LEU A 152 11.76 -14.89 -29.47
CA LEU A 152 12.85 -15.87 -29.48
C LEU A 152 12.57 -17.02 -30.46
N HIS A 153 11.31 -17.44 -30.57
CA HIS A 153 10.90 -18.45 -31.53
C HIS A 153 11.07 -17.96 -32.98
N VAL A 154 10.57 -16.75 -33.29
CA VAL A 154 10.73 -16.15 -34.62
C VAL A 154 12.20 -15.88 -34.94
N MET A 155 12.98 -15.38 -33.98
CA MET A 155 14.43 -15.21 -34.15
C MET A 155 15.09 -16.54 -34.53
N LEU A 156 14.76 -17.64 -33.85
CA LEU A 156 15.29 -18.96 -34.15
C LEU A 156 14.91 -19.41 -35.56
N GLU A 157 13.63 -19.33 -35.92
CA GLU A 157 13.13 -19.70 -37.26
C GLU A 157 13.86 -18.93 -38.37
N ARG A 158 13.99 -17.60 -38.22
CA ARG A 158 14.68 -16.75 -39.20
C ARG A 158 16.18 -17.03 -39.25
N SER A 159 16.80 -17.34 -38.11
CA SER A 159 18.21 -17.73 -38.06
C SER A 159 18.48 -19.03 -38.82
N LEU A 160 17.57 -19.99 -38.75
CA LEU A 160 17.66 -21.25 -39.51
C LEU A 160 17.52 -21.00 -41.01
N ILE A 161 16.61 -20.12 -41.43
CA ILE A 161 16.44 -19.75 -42.84
C ILE A 161 17.70 -19.05 -43.38
N LEU A 162 18.23 -18.05 -42.66
CA LEU A 162 19.41 -17.28 -43.10
C LEU A 162 20.68 -18.14 -43.23
N THR A 163 20.82 -19.16 -42.39
CA THR A 163 21.98 -20.07 -42.40
C THR A 163 21.76 -21.32 -43.25
N ASN A 164 20.57 -21.46 -43.87
CA ASN A 164 20.13 -22.68 -44.56
C ASN A 164 20.29 -23.94 -43.68
N SER A 165 19.88 -23.83 -42.41
CA SER A 165 19.94 -24.90 -41.40
C SER A 165 18.54 -25.39 -41.04
N ASP A 166 18.48 -26.48 -40.28
CA ASP A 166 17.20 -27.09 -39.88
C ASP A 166 17.12 -27.53 -38.41
N ILE A 167 18.22 -27.47 -37.64
CA ILE A 167 18.21 -27.69 -36.19
C ILE A 167 18.73 -26.46 -35.46
N GLY A 168 17.99 -26.03 -34.43
CA GLY A 168 18.51 -25.06 -33.48
C GLY A 168 17.68 -24.94 -32.20
N SER A 169 18.24 -24.21 -31.24
CA SER A 169 17.55 -23.88 -29.99
C SER A 169 18.01 -22.55 -29.42
N VAL A 170 17.11 -21.91 -28.68
CA VAL A 170 17.38 -20.70 -27.90
C VAL A 170 17.28 -21.06 -26.43
N MET A 171 18.31 -20.72 -25.67
CA MET A 171 18.35 -20.92 -24.23
C MET A 171 18.60 -19.60 -23.52
N ILE A 172 17.81 -19.32 -22.50
CA ILE A 172 17.98 -18.13 -21.64
C ILE A 172 18.70 -18.55 -20.37
N MET A 173 19.51 -17.67 -19.79
CA MET A 173 20.05 -17.93 -18.45
C MET A 173 18.96 -17.85 -17.39
N ASP A 174 18.98 -18.81 -16.47
CA ASP A 174 18.24 -18.70 -15.22
C ASP A 174 18.74 -17.49 -14.39
N ARG A 175 17.89 -16.92 -13.52
CA ARG A 175 18.19 -15.72 -12.70
C ARG A 175 19.47 -15.87 -11.89
N ASN A 176 19.79 -17.09 -11.45
CA ASN A 176 20.99 -17.41 -10.67
C ASN A 176 22.22 -17.81 -11.51
N GLN A 177 22.11 -17.75 -12.85
CA GLN A 177 23.17 -18.13 -13.81
C GLN A 177 23.73 -19.56 -13.62
N SER A 178 22.98 -20.44 -12.96
CA SER A 178 23.37 -21.81 -12.67
C SER A 178 23.03 -22.78 -13.80
N SER A 179 22.01 -22.45 -14.60
CA SER A 179 21.52 -23.26 -15.70
C SER A 179 20.99 -22.41 -16.85
N PHE A 180 20.95 -23.02 -18.02
CA PHE A 180 20.26 -22.54 -19.19
C PHE A 180 18.87 -23.19 -19.26
N ILE A 181 17.85 -22.41 -19.57
CA ILE A 181 16.48 -22.90 -19.77
C ILE A 181 16.16 -22.78 -21.25
N VAL A 182 15.79 -23.90 -21.88
CA VAL A 182 15.41 -23.92 -23.30
C VAL A 182 14.07 -23.19 -23.47
N LYS A 183 14.03 -22.14 -24.28
CA LYS A 183 12.81 -21.36 -24.53
C LYS A 183 12.27 -21.48 -25.96
N ALA A 184 13.10 -21.89 -26.91
CA ALA A 184 12.65 -22.29 -28.24
C ALA A 184 13.53 -23.43 -28.77
N SER A 185 12.95 -24.36 -29.52
CA SER A 185 13.69 -25.39 -30.23
C SER A 185 12.98 -25.77 -31.53
N ILE A 186 13.74 -25.99 -32.59
CA ILE A 186 13.27 -26.42 -33.91
C ILE A 186 14.21 -27.55 -34.38
N GLY A 187 13.65 -28.63 -34.92
CA GLY A 187 14.39 -29.72 -35.56
C GLY A 187 15.10 -30.72 -34.63
N ALA A 188 15.12 -30.49 -33.32
CA ALA A 188 15.83 -31.33 -32.34
C ALA A 188 15.06 -32.63 -31.94
N GLY A 189 13.83 -32.83 -32.38
CA GLY A 189 13.02 -34.01 -32.03
C GLY A 189 12.75 -34.14 -30.53
N ASP A 190 12.76 -35.37 -29.99
CA ASP A 190 12.54 -35.65 -28.56
C ASP A 190 13.75 -35.35 -27.66
N PHE A 191 14.90 -34.94 -28.23
CA PHE A 191 16.15 -34.77 -27.48
C PHE A 191 16.20 -33.47 -26.67
N ILE A 192 15.43 -32.44 -27.07
CA ILE A 192 15.39 -31.14 -26.40
C ILE A 192 13.94 -30.67 -26.37
N LYS A 193 13.41 -30.41 -25.17
CA LYS A 193 12.07 -29.87 -24.95
C LYS A 193 12.12 -28.44 -24.41
N ILE A 194 11.05 -27.69 -24.65
CA ILE A 194 10.86 -26.38 -24.04
C ILE A 194 10.85 -26.56 -22.51
N ASP A 195 11.50 -25.64 -21.80
CA ASP A 195 11.74 -25.61 -20.36
C ASP A 195 12.73 -26.66 -19.80
N ASP A 196 13.41 -27.43 -20.65
CA ASP A 196 14.54 -28.26 -20.22
C ASP A 196 15.65 -27.39 -19.59
N LYS A 197 16.15 -27.82 -18.43
CA LYS A 197 17.28 -27.19 -17.72
C LYS A 197 18.60 -27.85 -18.11
N ILE A 198 19.50 -27.06 -18.69
CA ILE A 198 20.84 -27.50 -19.08
C ILE A 198 21.86 -26.84 -18.14
N ASP A 199 22.65 -27.65 -17.44
CA ASP A 199 23.66 -27.16 -16.50
C ASP A 199 24.68 -26.22 -17.20
N PHE A 200 24.86 -25.02 -16.62
CA PHE A 200 25.73 -23.99 -17.20
C PHE A 200 27.20 -24.43 -17.25
N LYS A 201 27.69 -25.12 -16.21
CA LYS A 201 29.10 -25.51 -16.09
C LYS A 201 29.49 -26.57 -17.12
N THR A 202 28.58 -27.47 -17.47
CA THR A 202 28.87 -28.57 -18.40
C THR A 202 28.60 -28.25 -19.87
N SER A 203 27.80 -27.21 -20.15
CA SER A 203 27.41 -26.79 -21.50
C SER A 203 28.56 -26.13 -22.27
N ILE A 204 28.60 -26.33 -23.60
CA ILE A 204 29.51 -25.58 -24.51
C ILE A 204 29.04 -24.12 -24.63
N ALA A 205 27.74 -23.87 -24.49
CA ALA A 205 27.19 -22.53 -24.64
C ALA A 205 27.71 -21.54 -23.58
N LYS A 206 28.22 -22.03 -22.44
CA LYS A 206 28.87 -21.19 -21.42
C LYS A 206 30.02 -20.36 -21.98
N TYR A 207 30.76 -20.89 -22.95
CA TYR A 207 31.90 -20.18 -23.53
C TYR A 207 31.43 -18.98 -24.35
N ALA A 208 30.29 -19.09 -25.04
CA ALA A 208 29.71 -17.99 -25.79
C ALA A 208 29.24 -16.87 -24.84
N VAL A 209 28.72 -17.24 -23.67
CA VAL A 209 28.33 -16.30 -22.60
C VAL A 209 29.56 -15.64 -21.97
N ILE A 210 30.53 -16.44 -21.48
CA ILE A 210 31.72 -15.93 -20.77
C ILE A 210 32.56 -15.02 -21.67
N ASN A 211 32.77 -15.42 -22.93
CA ASN A 211 33.60 -14.66 -23.87
C ASN A 211 32.83 -13.50 -24.52
N LYS A 212 31.50 -13.43 -24.33
CA LYS A 212 30.60 -12.49 -24.99
C LYS A 212 30.74 -12.46 -26.52
N SER A 213 31.17 -13.59 -27.11
CA SER A 213 31.47 -13.73 -28.53
C SER A 213 30.89 -15.03 -29.11
N PRO A 214 30.56 -15.04 -30.41
CA PRO A 214 30.16 -16.25 -31.13
C PRO A 214 31.22 -17.36 -31.10
N ILE A 215 30.75 -18.59 -31.13
CA ILE A 215 31.57 -19.79 -31.27
C ILE A 215 31.13 -20.52 -32.52
N VAL A 216 32.01 -20.58 -33.51
CA VAL A 216 31.87 -21.43 -34.68
C VAL A 216 32.71 -22.68 -34.45
N VAL A 217 32.11 -23.84 -34.63
CA VAL A 217 32.78 -25.13 -34.58
C VAL A 217 32.58 -25.83 -35.92
N GLU A 218 33.67 -26.14 -36.61
CA GLU A 218 33.64 -26.89 -37.87
C GLU A 218 33.52 -28.40 -37.62
N ASP A 219 34.25 -28.92 -36.63
CA ASP A 219 34.17 -30.33 -36.22
C ASP A 219 34.46 -30.46 -34.72
N ILE A 220 33.42 -30.71 -33.93
CA ILE A 220 33.51 -30.79 -32.46
C ILE A 220 34.45 -31.87 -31.93
N GLU A 221 34.66 -32.94 -32.71
CA GLU A 221 35.53 -34.06 -32.32
C GLU A 221 37.01 -33.73 -32.53
N LYS A 222 37.30 -32.73 -33.37
CA LYS A 222 38.66 -32.26 -33.68
C LYS A 222 38.98 -30.90 -33.08
N ASP A 223 37.99 -30.20 -32.54
CA ASP A 223 38.16 -28.87 -31.96
C ASP A 223 38.96 -28.95 -30.64
N SER A 224 40.15 -28.36 -30.63
CA SER A 224 41.06 -28.37 -29.47
C SER A 224 40.50 -27.65 -28.24
N ARG A 225 39.48 -26.79 -28.40
CA ARG A 225 38.83 -26.08 -27.29
C ARG A 225 37.90 -26.98 -26.48
N PHE A 226 37.37 -28.04 -27.10
CA PHE A 226 36.33 -28.88 -26.48
C PHE A 226 36.67 -30.37 -26.50
N GLY A 227 37.14 -30.92 -27.63
CA GLY A 227 37.56 -32.31 -27.78
C GLY A 227 36.53 -33.34 -27.30
N ARG A 228 35.24 -33.15 -27.64
CA ARG A 228 34.12 -33.98 -27.16
C ARG A 228 33.47 -34.75 -28.29
N VAL A 229 33.00 -35.97 -28.00
CA VAL A 229 32.20 -36.78 -28.93
C VAL A 229 30.91 -36.03 -29.30
N ASN A 230 30.57 -36.04 -30.59
CA ASN A 230 29.34 -35.40 -31.05
C ASN A 230 28.10 -36.01 -30.38
N ARG A 231 27.15 -35.16 -29.97
CA ARG A 231 25.91 -35.62 -29.35
C ARG A 231 24.81 -35.80 -30.40
N PRO A 232 23.98 -36.86 -30.32
CA PRO A 232 22.92 -37.13 -31.29
C PRO A 232 21.97 -35.95 -31.53
N GLN A 233 21.69 -35.17 -30.49
CA GLN A 233 20.78 -34.02 -30.50
C GLN A 233 21.17 -32.88 -31.46
N TYR A 234 22.43 -32.80 -31.92
CA TYR A 234 22.89 -31.78 -32.86
C TYR A 234 22.92 -32.26 -34.32
N ALA A 235 22.80 -33.57 -34.56
CA ALA A 235 22.83 -34.27 -35.84
C ALA A 235 24.03 -34.00 -36.79
N SER A 236 24.88 -33.02 -36.50
CA SER A 236 26.08 -32.63 -37.26
C SER A 236 27.24 -32.36 -36.31
N LYS A 237 28.47 -32.47 -36.81
CA LYS A 237 29.69 -32.15 -36.06
C LYS A 237 30.02 -30.65 -36.08
N SER A 238 29.40 -29.91 -36.99
CA SER A 238 29.54 -28.46 -37.12
C SER A 238 28.33 -27.74 -36.51
N PHE A 239 28.58 -26.68 -35.75
CA PHE A 239 27.54 -25.85 -35.15
C PHE A 239 28.01 -24.43 -34.90
N VAL A 240 27.03 -23.53 -34.74
CA VAL A 240 27.22 -22.16 -34.29
C VAL A 240 26.54 -22.00 -32.94
N CYS A 241 27.23 -21.37 -32.01
CA CYS A 241 26.67 -20.93 -30.72
C CYS A 241 26.93 -19.43 -30.57
N MET A 242 25.87 -18.64 -30.51
CA MET A 242 25.97 -17.17 -30.44
C MET A 242 25.32 -16.64 -29.16
N PRO A 243 25.95 -15.70 -28.45
CA PRO A 243 25.30 -15.02 -27.34
C PRO A 243 24.23 -14.06 -27.87
N ILE A 244 23.04 -14.12 -27.27
CA ILE A 244 21.98 -13.14 -27.44
C ILE A 244 22.26 -12.05 -26.43
N LYS A 245 22.80 -10.91 -26.88
CA LYS A 245 23.29 -9.85 -26.00
C LYS A 245 22.71 -8.48 -26.35
N THR A 246 22.40 -7.71 -25.33
CA THR A 246 22.15 -6.27 -25.44
C THR A 246 23.47 -5.52 -25.25
N SER A 247 23.42 -4.18 -25.25
CA SER A 247 24.60 -3.35 -24.95
C SER A 247 25.13 -3.51 -23.53
N LYS A 248 24.33 -4.07 -22.61
CA LYS A 248 24.66 -4.20 -21.18
C LYS A 248 24.89 -5.66 -20.78
N ASP A 249 23.95 -6.54 -21.14
CA ASP A 249 23.87 -7.90 -20.60
C ASP A 249 23.67 -8.97 -21.67
N ILE A 250 23.96 -10.21 -21.31
CA ILE A 250 23.66 -11.39 -22.13
C ILE A 250 22.33 -11.96 -21.66
N VAL A 251 21.35 -11.97 -22.56
CA VAL A 251 20.03 -12.54 -22.35
C VAL A 251 20.10 -14.06 -22.36
N GLY A 252 20.85 -14.61 -23.32
CA GLY A 252 20.89 -16.05 -23.54
C GLY A 252 21.84 -16.45 -24.65
N VAL A 253 21.59 -17.60 -25.25
CA VAL A 253 22.39 -18.20 -26.31
C VAL A 253 21.49 -18.82 -27.37
N LEU A 254 21.86 -18.60 -28.63
CA LEU A 254 21.31 -19.29 -29.78
C LEU A 254 22.28 -20.39 -30.19
N THR A 255 21.77 -21.58 -30.46
CA THR A 255 22.54 -22.67 -31.07
C THR A 255 21.88 -23.11 -32.37
N ILE A 256 22.70 -23.31 -33.39
CA ILE A 256 22.29 -23.79 -34.71
C ILE A 256 23.24 -24.89 -35.13
N SER A 257 22.69 -25.98 -35.65
CA SER A 257 23.44 -27.13 -36.15
C SER A 257 22.78 -27.70 -37.40
N ARG A 258 23.55 -28.45 -38.18
CA ARG A 258 23.13 -29.09 -39.44
C ARG A 258 22.64 -28.11 -40.51
N LYS A 259 23.52 -27.78 -41.46
CA LYS A 259 23.14 -27.13 -42.71
C LYS A 259 22.51 -28.13 -43.67
N LYS A 260 21.52 -27.69 -44.47
CA LYS A 260 20.82 -28.53 -45.45
C LYS A 260 21.70 -29.02 -46.60
N ASP A 261 22.83 -28.37 -46.84
CA ASP A 261 23.81 -28.72 -47.87
C ASP A 261 25.05 -29.46 -47.33
N ASP A 262 24.98 -29.95 -46.09
CA ASP A 262 26.08 -30.64 -45.37
C ASP A 262 27.40 -29.84 -45.29
N LYS A 263 27.35 -28.52 -45.51
CA LYS A 263 28.51 -27.65 -45.31
C LYS A 263 28.77 -27.37 -43.84
N VAL A 264 30.01 -26.99 -43.55
CA VAL A 264 30.40 -26.46 -42.23
C VAL A 264 29.90 -25.02 -42.04
N PHE A 265 29.71 -24.64 -40.79
CA PHE A 265 29.50 -23.24 -40.43
C PHE A 265 30.80 -22.46 -40.48
N THR A 266 30.70 -21.19 -40.89
CA THR A 266 31.81 -20.28 -41.15
C THR A 266 31.56 -18.94 -40.43
N GLN A 267 32.55 -18.06 -40.44
CA GLN A 267 32.39 -16.70 -39.90
C GLN A 267 31.33 -15.88 -40.66
N GLU A 268 31.12 -16.16 -41.96
CA GLU A 268 30.09 -15.47 -42.75
C GLU A 268 28.66 -15.77 -42.24
N ASP A 269 28.43 -16.99 -41.75
CA ASP A 269 27.15 -17.37 -41.14
C ASP A 269 26.91 -16.59 -39.84
N VAL A 270 27.96 -16.39 -39.05
CA VAL A 270 27.89 -15.59 -37.83
C VAL A 270 27.59 -14.13 -38.15
N ASP A 271 28.30 -13.56 -39.13
CA ASP A 271 28.16 -12.15 -39.49
C ASP A 271 26.75 -11.84 -40.02
N ALA A 272 26.13 -12.77 -40.75
CA ALA A 272 24.74 -12.66 -41.20
C ALA A 272 23.72 -12.70 -40.03
N LEU A 273 24.05 -13.39 -38.95
CA LEU A 273 23.16 -13.55 -37.78
C LEU A 273 23.28 -12.38 -36.78
N ILE A 274 24.43 -11.70 -36.68
CA ILE A 274 24.66 -10.64 -35.69
C ILE A 274 23.54 -9.58 -35.68
N PRO A 275 23.11 -9.00 -36.82
CA PRO A 275 22.05 -7.98 -36.81
C PRO A 275 20.73 -8.53 -36.26
N LEU A 276 20.37 -9.76 -36.64
CA LEU A 276 19.13 -10.42 -36.23
C LEU A 276 19.11 -10.66 -34.73
N LEU A 277 20.18 -11.24 -34.17
CA LEU A 277 20.27 -11.51 -32.74
C LEU A 277 20.31 -10.24 -31.91
N SER A 278 21.00 -9.20 -32.38
CA SER A 278 21.04 -7.90 -31.70
C SER A 278 19.65 -7.26 -31.63
N SER A 279 18.92 -7.26 -32.75
CA SER A 279 17.56 -6.74 -32.81
C SER A 279 16.60 -7.56 -31.92
N ALA A 280 16.65 -8.90 -32.01
CA ALA A 280 15.82 -9.77 -31.19
C ALA A 280 16.13 -9.64 -29.70
N ALA A 281 17.40 -9.52 -29.31
CA ALA A 281 17.82 -9.30 -27.93
C ALA A 281 17.24 -8.01 -27.36
N PHE A 282 17.29 -6.93 -28.15
CA PHE A 282 16.73 -5.63 -27.76
C PHE A 282 15.21 -5.69 -27.62
N THR A 283 14.51 -6.28 -28.60
CA THR A 283 13.04 -6.42 -28.57
C THR A 283 12.59 -7.30 -27.40
N TYR A 284 13.24 -8.44 -27.19
CA TYR A 284 12.97 -9.34 -26.05
C TYR A 284 13.11 -8.59 -24.72
N GLU A 285 14.21 -7.86 -24.54
CA GLU A 285 14.47 -7.14 -23.30
C GLU A 285 13.44 -6.04 -23.06
N ASN A 286 13.03 -5.31 -24.10
CA ASN A 286 11.99 -4.30 -23.98
C ASN A 286 10.64 -4.90 -23.60
N LEU A 287 10.21 -5.98 -24.26
CA LEU A 287 8.95 -6.65 -23.94
C LEU A 287 8.96 -7.21 -22.50
N ARG A 288 10.09 -7.82 -22.09
CA ARG A 288 10.30 -8.29 -20.71
C ARG A 288 10.20 -7.13 -19.70
N LEU A 289 10.90 -6.02 -19.95
CA LEU A 289 10.86 -4.83 -19.09
C LEU A 289 9.48 -4.18 -19.06
N MET A 290 8.74 -4.18 -20.18
CA MET A 290 7.37 -3.68 -20.23
C MET A 290 6.44 -4.55 -19.36
N GLY A 291 6.54 -5.88 -19.45
CA GLY A 291 5.79 -6.79 -18.60
C GLY A 291 6.12 -6.63 -17.10
N GLU A 292 7.41 -6.51 -16.76
CA GLU A 292 7.85 -6.22 -15.38
C GLU A 292 7.29 -4.88 -14.87
N ASN A 293 7.31 -3.84 -15.72
CA ASN A 293 6.75 -2.53 -15.37
C ASN A 293 5.22 -2.56 -15.22
N GLU A 294 4.52 -3.33 -16.05
CA GLU A 294 3.08 -3.50 -15.94
C GLU A 294 2.71 -4.20 -14.63
N GLN A 295 3.40 -5.30 -14.28
CA GLN A 295 3.23 -5.97 -12.98
C GLN A 295 3.51 -5.04 -11.80
N LYS A 296 4.62 -4.28 -11.85
CA LYS A 296 4.91 -3.24 -10.83
C LYS A 296 3.80 -2.19 -10.75
N GLY A 297 3.24 -1.79 -11.90
CA GLY A 297 2.13 -0.85 -11.98
C GLY A 297 0.84 -1.40 -11.33
N LEU A 298 0.52 -2.68 -11.52
CA LEU A 298 -0.59 -3.35 -10.84
C LEU A 298 -0.37 -3.39 -9.32
N SER A 299 0.84 -3.75 -8.88
CA SER A 299 1.21 -3.75 -7.46
C SER A 299 1.06 -2.36 -6.82
N LEU A 300 1.53 -1.30 -7.50
CA LEU A 300 1.40 0.08 -7.03
C LEU A 300 -0.07 0.53 -6.92
N LYS A 301 -0.90 0.23 -7.94
CA LYS A 301 -2.34 0.57 -7.91
C LYS A 301 -3.06 -0.08 -6.74
N ALA A 302 -2.72 -1.32 -6.42
CA ALA A 302 -3.35 -2.03 -5.33
C ALA A 302 -2.85 -1.53 -3.95
N ILE A 303 -1.56 -1.17 -3.83
CA ILE A 303 -1.05 -0.43 -2.66
C ILE A 303 -1.82 0.89 -2.48
N GLU A 304 -2.03 1.66 -3.54
CA GLU A 304 -2.79 2.91 -3.50
C GLU A 304 -4.23 2.69 -3.02
N LYS A 305 -4.91 1.65 -3.53
CA LYS A 305 -6.25 1.28 -3.07
C LYS A 305 -6.26 0.85 -1.60
N ILE A 306 -5.27 0.07 -1.15
CA ILE A 306 -5.12 -0.28 0.27
C ILE A 306 -5.01 0.98 1.12
N PHE A 307 -4.16 1.94 0.74
CA PHE A 307 -4.06 3.22 1.45
C PHE A 307 -5.37 4.01 1.43
N LYS A 308 -6.12 3.99 0.32
CA LYS A 308 -7.45 4.61 0.22
C LYS A 308 -8.46 3.96 1.17
N VAL A 309 -8.46 2.63 1.26
CA VAL A 309 -9.29 1.86 2.21
C VAL A 309 -8.90 2.18 3.64
N ILE A 310 -7.59 2.23 3.95
CA ILE A 310 -7.10 2.55 5.30
C ILE A 310 -7.50 3.96 5.73
N ASN A 311 -7.48 4.92 4.80
CA ASN A 311 -7.83 6.32 5.06
C ASN A 311 -9.35 6.59 5.06
N SER A 312 -10.16 5.63 4.66
CA SER A 312 -11.61 5.75 4.71
C SER A 312 -12.16 5.68 6.15
N SER A 313 -13.49 5.81 6.29
CA SER A 313 -14.22 5.73 7.56
C SER A 313 -14.63 4.31 7.96
N PHE A 314 -14.11 3.26 7.30
CA PHE A 314 -14.46 1.87 7.60
C PHE A 314 -14.16 1.49 9.06
N ARG A 315 -15.02 0.65 9.64
CA ARG A 315 -14.89 0.18 11.02
C ARG A 315 -14.20 -1.18 11.06
N ASN A 316 -13.13 -1.28 11.86
CA ASN A 316 -12.50 -2.54 12.30
C ASN A 316 -12.49 -3.69 11.26
N SER A 317 -13.39 -4.67 11.37
CA SER A 317 -13.37 -5.89 10.56
C SER A 317 -13.63 -5.63 9.09
N GLU A 318 -14.47 -4.65 8.75
CA GLU A 318 -14.74 -4.27 7.36
C GLU A 318 -13.49 -3.72 6.69
N LEU A 319 -12.73 -2.88 7.42
CA LEU A 319 -11.46 -2.34 6.93
C LEU A 319 -10.46 -3.47 6.68
N LEU A 320 -10.31 -4.38 7.64
CA LEU A 320 -9.37 -5.49 7.52
C LEU A 320 -9.74 -6.41 6.35
N HIS A 321 -11.02 -6.78 6.22
CA HIS A 321 -11.49 -7.60 5.11
C HIS A 321 -11.30 -6.89 3.77
N ALA A 322 -11.58 -5.59 3.67
CA ALA A 322 -11.34 -4.82 2.45
C ALA A 322 -9.85 -4.78 2.08
N VAL A 323 -8.96 -4.59 3.06
CA VAL A 323 -7.50 -4.65 2.83
C VAL A 323 -7.09 -6.07 2.41
N LEU A 324 -7.51 -7.11 3.12
CA LEU A 324 -7.18 -8.50 2.78
C LEU A 324 -7.70 -8.90 1.40
N ASN A 325 -8.89 -8.46 1.00
CA ASN A 325 -9.42 -8.68 -0.36
C ASN A 325 -8.55 -8.01 -1.43
N GLU A 326 -8.06 -6.79 -1.19
CA GLU A 326 -7.15 -6.12 -2.13
C GLU A 326 -5.80 -6.84 -2.17
N ILE A 327 -5.30 -7.37 -1.05
CA ILE A 327 -4.12 -8.26 -1.03
C ILE A 327 -4.36 -9.48 -1.92
N GLN A 328 -5.53 -10.12 -1.79
CA GLN A 328 -5.88 -11.33 -2.54
C GLN A 328 -5.94 -11.11 -4.05
N SER A 329 -6.22 -9.87 -4.48
CA SER A 329 -6.30 -9.51 -5.89
C SER A 329 -4.93 -9.51 -6.61
N ILE A 330 -3.83 -9.43 -5.85
CA ILE A 330 -2.46 -9.45 -6.38
C ILE A 330 -1.74 -10.74 -6.00
N VAL A 331 -1.87 -11.14 -4.73
CA VAL A 331 -1.22 -12.32 -4.17
C VAL A 331 -2.29 -13.39 -3.95
N PRO A 332 -2.30 -14.48 -4.73
CA PRO A 332 -3.27 -15.53 -4.52
C PRO A 332 -3.02 -16.23 -3.19
N PHE A 333 -4.04 -16.27 -2.33
CA PHE A 333 -4.04 -17.03 -1.10
C PHE A 333 -5.44 -17.59 -0.83
N ASP A 334 -5.51 -18.71 -0.12
CA ASP A 334 -6.75 -19.40 0.26
C ASP A 334 -7.30 -18.90 1.60
N ILE A 335 -6.40 -18.60 2.54
CA ILE A 335 -6.70 -18.10 3.88
C ILE A 335 -5.67 -17.03 4.26
N ALA A 336 -6.15 -15.92 4.83
CA ALA A 336 -5.34 -14.91 5.49
C ALA A 336 -5.73 -14.82 6.96
N VAL A 337 -4.75 -14.82 7.85
CA VAL A 337 -4.95 -14.76 9.30
C VAL A 337 -4.14 -13.60 9.87
N VAL A 338 -4.82 -12.71 10.59
CA VAL A 338 -4.22 -11.60 11.31
C VAL A 338 -4.12 -11.97 12.78
N MET A 339 -2.90 -12.09 13.29
CA MET A 339 -2.59 -12.46 14.66
C MET A 339 -2.02 -11.25 15.40
N ILE A 340 -2.47 -11.00 16.63
CA ILE A 340 -1.93 -9.95 17.50
C ILE A 340 -1.34 -10.58 18.74
N LYS A 341 -0.15 -10.12 19.14
CA LYS A 341 0.54 -10.56 20.35
C LYS A 341 -0.19 -10.02 21.58
N ALA A 342 -0.36 -10.86 22.60
CA ALA A 342 -0.95 -10.43 23.87
C ALA A 342 -0.04 -9.41 24.58
N GLU A 343 -0.63 -8.36 25.17
CA GLU A 343 0.15 -7.29 25.85
C GLU A 343 0.87 -7.77 27.11
N ASN A 344 0.32 -8.77 27.81
CA ASN A 344 0.79 -9.21 29.13
C ASN A 344 1.66 -10.48 29.11
N THR A 345 1.82 -11.15 27.97
CA THR A 345 2.58 -12.42 27.88
C THR A 345 3.35 -12.53 26.56
N SER A 346 4.65 -12.78 26.67
CA SER A 346 5.60 -12.70 25.54
C SER A 346 5.36 -13.69 24.41
N ASN A 347 4.64 -14.80 24.68
CA ASN A 347 4.53 -15.96 23.79
C ASN A 347 3.08 -16.36 23.45
N TYR A 348 2.11 -15.47 23.66
CA TYR A 348 0.73 -15.70 23.25
C TYR A 348 0.36 -14.82 22.06
N ILE A 349 -0.32 -15.42 21.09
CA ILE A 349 -0.98 -14.72 19.99
C ILE A 349 -2.48 -14.95 20.08
N THR A 350 -3.24 -13.93 19.69
CA THR A 350 -4.70 -13.97 19.57
C THR A 350 -5.05 -13.81 18.09
N ILE A 351 -5.96 -14.65 17.59
CA ILE A 351 -6.52 -14.49 16.24
C ILE A 351 -7.39 -13.24 16.24
N PHE A 352 -6.89 -12.15 15.65
CA PHE A 352 -7.57 -10.87 15.63
C PHE A 352 -8.64 -10.82 14.55
N ASP A 353 -8.31 -11.29 13.35
CA ASP A 353 -9.28 -11.48 12.27
C ASP A 353 -8.75 -12.50 11.25
N LEU A 354 -9.63 -12.96 10.37
CA LEU A 354 -9.26 -13.84 9.26
C LEU A 354 -10.16 -13.60 8.05
N LEU A 355 -9.64 -13.93 6.87
CA LEU A 355 -10.36 -14.04 5.61
C LEU A 355 -10.08 -15.43 5.05
N ALA A 356 -11.12 -16.21 4.77
CA ALA A 356 -10.98 -17.55 4.21
C ALA A 356 -11.99 -17.74 3.09
N ASN A 357 -11.55 -18.32 1.96
CA ASN A 357 -12.43 -18.64 0.84
C ASN A 357 -13.23 -19.94 1.06
N GLU A 358 -12.81 -20.74 2.05
CA GLU A 358 -13.38 -22.04 2.40
C GLU A 358 -13.60 -22.15 3.92
N PRO A 359 -14.41 -23.09 4.39
CA PRO A 359 -14.58 -23.35 5.82
C PRO A 359 -13.24 -23.65 6.51
N THR A 360 -12.95 -22.94 7.60
CA THR A 360 -11.74 -23.12 8.41
C THR A 360 -12.11 -23.44 9.86
N SER A 361 -11.26 -24.22 10.54
CA SER A 361 -11.42 -24.46 11.98
C SER A 361 -10.79 -23.35 12.85
N ILE A 362 -10.22 -22.30 12.23
CA ILE A 362 -9.64 -21.16 12.94
C ILE A 362 -10.76 -20.25 13.44
N ILE A 363 -10.78 -20.00 14.75
CA ILE A 363 -11.80 -19.19 15.39
C ILE A 363 -11.22 -17.84 15.80
N LYS A 364 -11.91 -16.77 15.42
CA LYS A 364 -11.59 -15.39 15.83
C LYS A 364 -11.67 -15.25 17.35
N GLY A 365 -10.65 -14.62 17.93
CA GLY A 365 -10.53 -14.42 19.39
C GLY A 365 -9.86 -15.58 20.13
N SER A 366 -9.61 -16.73 19.48
CA SER A 366 -8.85 -17.81 20.10
C SER A 366 -7.40 -17.39 20.38
N GLN A 367 -6.89 -17.82 21.54
CA GLN A 367 -5.52 -17.58 21.96
C GLN A 367 -4.68 -18.86 21.84
N TYR A 368 -3.47 -18.71 21.34
CA TYR A 368 -2.52 -19.80 21.15
C TYR A 368 -1.18 -19.45 21.76
N PHE A 369 -0.56 -20.43 22.41
CA PHE A 369 0.80 -20.34 22.93
C PHE A 369 1.77 -20.89 21.87
N TYR A 370 2.62 -20.03 21.29
CA TYR A 370 3.60 -20.47 20.31
C TYR A 370 4.94 -20.80 20.99
N GLN A 371 5.57 -21.88 20.55
CA GLN A 371 6.80 -22.41 21.15
C GLN A 371 8.04 -21.66 20.65
N GLN A 372 9.11 -21.63 21.44
CA GLN A 372 10.39 -21.07 20.99
C GLN A 372 10.95 -21.88 19.81
N GLY A 373 11.49 -21.18 18.81
CA GLY A 373 12.03 -21.79 17.58
C GLY A 373 10.98 -22.16 16.53
N SER A 374 9.69 -21.97 16.82
CA SER A 374 8.62 -22.03 15.80
C SER A 374 8.82 -20.96 14.73
N VAL A 375 8.23 -21.13 13.54
CA VAL A 375 8.26 -20.13 12.47
C VAL A 375 7.61 -18.82 12.92
N ILE A 376 6.53 -18.92 13.71
CA ILE A 376 5.89 -17.77 14.38
C ILE A 376 6.89 -17.05 15.32
N ASP A 377 7.61 -17.79 16.17
CA ASP A 377 8.62 -17.20 17.06
C ASP A 377 9.76 -16.55 16.29
N ASN A 378 10.23 -17.18 15.21
CA ASN A 378 11.28 -16.65 14.35
C ASN A 378 10.84 -15.35 13.66
N ALA A 379 9.64 -15.31 13.09
CA ALA A 379 9.08 -14.08 12.48
C ALA A 379 9.01 -12.92 13.50
N VAL A 380 8.62 -13.22 14.75
CA VAL A 380 8.51 -12.21 15.82
C VAL A 380 9.87 -11.75 16.32
N LYS A 381 10.81 -12.67 16.59
CA LYS A 381 12.12 -12.34 17.18
C LYS A 381 13.09 -11.75 16.17
N GLN A 382 13.13 -12.30 14.97
CA GLN A 382 14.05 -11.86 13.92
C GLN A 382 13.53 -10.65 13.16
N ASN A 383 12.24 -10.31 13.31
CA ASN A 383 11.60 -9.15 12.68
C ASN A 383 11.68 -9.18 11.15
N VAL A 384 11.66 -10.38 10.57
CA VAL A 384 11.72 -10.64 9.13
C VAL A 384 10.52 -11.48 8.70
N THR A 385 10.14 -11.35 7.44
CA THR A 385 9.12 -12.18 6.82
C THR A 385 9.65 -13.59 6.64
N MET A 386 8.87 -14.58 7.07
CA MET A 386 9.22 -15.99 6.95
C MET A 386 8.40 -16.61 5.83
N ILE A 387 9.06 -17.26 4.87
CA ILE A 387 8.41 -18.07 3.84
C ILE A 387 8.63 -19.55 4.17
N VAL A 388 7.55 -20.32 4.12
CA VAL A 388 7.56 -21.77 4.29
C VAL A 388 7.00 -22.36 3.00
N GLU A 389 7.89 -22.91 2.17
CA GLU A 389 7.54 -23.50 0.86
C GLU A 389 6.80 -24.83 1.01
N ASP A 390 7.12 -25.59 2.06
CA ASP A 390 6.47 -26.84 2.44
C ASP A 390 6.17 -26.84 3.95
N THR A 391 4.90 -26.75 4.31
CA THR A 391 4.42 -26.75 5.71
C THR A 391 4.58 -28.10 6.40
N SER A 392 4.87 -29.19 5.68
CA SER A 392 5.07 -30.53 6.28
C SER A 392 6.27 -30.58 7.23
N VAL A 393 7.22 -29.65 7.08
CA VAL A 393 8.42 -29.52 7.93
C VAL A 393 8.14 -28.87 9.28
N LEU A 394 6.93 -28.32 9.49
CA LEU A 394 6.56 -27.63 10.72
C LEU A 394 6.40 -28.62 11.88
N SER A 395 7.13 -28.38 12.97
CA SER A 395 7.18 -29.27 14.12
C SER A 395 6.22 -28.87 15.26
N SER A 396 5.88 -27.58 15.38
CA SER A 396 5.06 -27.06 16.48
C SER A 396 3.58 -27.46 16.35
N GLU A 397 2.95 -27.92 17.43
CA GLU A 397 1.53 -28.31 17.44
C GLU A 397 0.59 -27.15 17.07
N VAL A 398 0.89 -25.93 17.52
CA VAL A 398 0.09 -24.75 17.18
C VAL A 398 0.20 -24.43 15.70
N GLU A 399 1.40 -24.55 15.13
CA GLU A 399 1.63 -24.34 13.71
C GLU A 399 0.96 -25.43 12.88
N LYS A 400 0.98 -26.68 13.33
CA LYS A 400 0.24 -27.76 12.67
C LYS A 400 -1.26 -27.46 12.62
N LYS A 401 -1.84 -27.02 13.74
CA LYS A 401 -3.25 -26.66 13.83
C LYS A 401 -3.62 -25.44 12.97
N LEU A 402 -2.77 -24.42 12.95
CA LEU A 402 -3.02 -23.17 12.21
C LEU A 402 -2.73 -23.31 10.70
N PHE A 403 -1.78 -24.16 10.30
CA PHE A 403 -1.35 -24.31 8.91
C PHE A 403 -1.76 -25.68 8.32
N LEU A 404 -1.15 -26.78 8.80
CA LEU A 404 -1.31 -28.13 8.23
C LEU A 404 -2.77 -28.63 8.25
N ASP A 405 -3.46 -28.47 9.38
CA ASP A 405 -4.85 -28.92 9.55
C ASP A 405 -5.83 -28.15 8.64
N GLN A 406 -5.41 -27.01 8.09
CA GLN A 406 -6.18 -26.22 7.12
C GLN A 406 -5.88 -26.61 5.66
N GLY A 407 -5.05 -27.64 5.44
CA GLY A 407 -4.59 -28.04 4.10
C GLY A 407 -3.57 -27.09 3.47
N CYS A 408 -2.99 -26.19 4.26
CA CYS A 408 -1.95 -25.27 3.80
C CYS A 408 -0.72 -26.06 3.36
N LYS A 409 -0.22 -25.82 2.15
CA LYS A 409 1.03 -26.44 1.65
C LYS A 409 2.20 -25.47 1.70
N SER A 410 1.95 -24.19 1.46
CA SER A 410 2.94 -23.12 1.61
C SER A 410 2.32 -21.94 2.35
N CYS A 411 3.12 -21.23 3.14
CA CYS A 411 2.67 -20.02 3.83
C CYS A 411 3.76 -18.96 3.91
N ILE A 412 3.32 -17.72 4.09
CA ILE A 412 4.19 -16.58 4.36
C ILE A 412 3.69 -15.83 5.58
N LEU A 413 4.60 -15.54 6.50
CA LEU A 413 4.33 -14.87 7.77
C LEU A 413 5.08 -13.54 7.78
N ALA A 414 4.34 -12.43 7.65
CA ALA A 414 4.88 -11.09 7.67
C ALA A 414 4.61 -10.41 9.03
N PRO A 415 5.63 -9.89 9.72
CA PRO A 415 5.45 -9.22 11.01
C PRO A 415 4.69 -7.89 10.86
N LEU A 416 3.71 -7.66 11.73
CA LEU A 416 3.01 -6.39 11.87
C LEU A 416 3.76 -5.53 12.87
N LYS A 417 4.49 -4.53 12.35
CA LYS A 417 5.39 -3.66 13.12
C LYS A 417 4.68 -2.37 13.51
N MET A 418 4.72 -2.02 14.79
CA MET A 418 4.25 -0.74 15.34
C MET A 418 5.42 -0.15 16.14
N ASP A 419 5.85 1.07 15.81
CA ASP A 419 7.04 1.72 16.40
C ASP A 419 8.31 0.84 16.39
N GLY A 420 8.49 0.06 15.32
CA GLY A 420 9.62 -0.86 15.16
C GLY A 420 9.53 -2.17 15.95
N VAL A 421 8.48 -2.35 16.77
CA VAL A 421 8.22 -3.56 17.56
C VAL A 421 7.18 -4.43 16.88
N VAL A 422 7.42 -5.73 16.79
CA VAL A 422 6.43 -6.69 16.28
C VAL A 422 5.29 -6.85 17.29
N LYS A 423 4.10 -6.37 16.92
CA LYS A 423 2.86 -6.47 17.71
C LYS A 423 1.90 -7.51 17.18
N GLY A 424 2.15 -8.04 15.99
CA GLY A 424 1.33 -9.08 15.39
C GLY A 424 2.01 -9.71 14.18
N ILE A 425 1.29 -10.60 13.50
CA ILE A 425 1.73 -11.30 12.30
C ILE A 425 0.55 -11.37 11.34
N LEU A 426 0.78 -11.04 10.09
CA LEU A 426 -0.09 -11.41 8.97
C LEU A 426 0.42 -12.72 8.39
N ALA A 427 -0.41 -13.75 8.34
CA ALA A 427 -0.06 -15.01 7.74
C ALA A 427 -0.99 -15.31 6.55
N LEU A 428 -0.41 -15.55 5.38
CA LEU A 428 -1.14 -15.90 4.15
C LEU A 428 -0.84 -17.34 3.76
N TYR A 429 -1.89 -18.10 3.42
CA TYR A 429 -1.83 -19.54 3.20
C TYR A 429 -2.15 -19.87 1.75
N ALA A 430 -1.43 -20.82 1.19
CA ALA A 430 -1.75 -21.39 -0.11
C ALA A 430 -1.72 -22.92 -0.08
N LYS A 431 -2.68 -23.55 -0.74
CA LYS A 431 -2.77 -25.00 -0.96
C LYS A 431 -1.83 -25.49 -2.06
N LYS A 432 -1.20 -24.56 -2.80
CA LYS A 432 -0.17 -24.86 -3.80
C LYS A 432 1.21 -24.60 -3.21
N PRO A 433 2.20 -25.46 -3.45
CA PRO A 433 3.60 -25.16 -3.12
C PRO A 433 4.09 -23.96 -3.92
N ASP A 434 5.15 -23.31 -3.44
CA ASP A 434 5.88 -22.22 -4.13
C ASP A 434 5.05 -20.99 -4.53
N THR A 435 3.92 -20.74 -3.85
CA THR A 435 3.00 -19.64 -4.21
C THR A 435 3.59 -18.26 -3.90
N PHE A 436 4.40 -18.14 -2.85
CA PHE A 436 4.81 -16.85 -2.29
C PHE A 436 6.25 -16.40 -2.62
N TYR A 437 6.96 -17.15 -3.49
CA TYR A 437 8.40 -16.94 -3.76
C TYR A 437 8.74 -15.50 -4.20
N ASP A 438 7.97 -14.92 -5.12
CA ASP A 438 8.18 -13.56 -5.64
C ASP A 438 7.32 -12.49 -4.93
N ALA A 439 6.60 -12.84 -3.86
CA ALA A 439 5.61 -11.95 -3.23
C ALA A 439 6.10 -11.30 -1.92
N GLN A 440 7.32 -11.61 -1.46
CA GLN A 440 7.82 -11.18 -0.14
C GLN A 440 7.77 -9.67 0.06
N GLU A 441 8.40 -8.90 -0.83
CA GLU A 441 8.49 -7.44 -0.70
C GLU A 441 7.09 -6.80 -0.67
N LEU A 442 6.21 -7.24 -1.57
CA LEU A 442 4.84 -6.75 -1.64
C LEU A 442 4.07 -7.02 -0.35
N ILE A 443 4.17 -8.23 0.19
CA ILE A 443 3.50 -8.62 1.43
C ILE A 443 4.07 -7.86 2.63
N GLU A 444 5.36 -7.56 2.65
CA GLU A 444 5.98 -6.69 3.68
C GLU A 444 5.38 -5.29 3.68
N TRP A 445 5.26 -4.66 2.50
CA TRP A 445 4.61 -3.36 2.35
C TRP A 445 3.15 -3.40 2.83
N MET A 446 2.42 -4.46 2.46
CA MET A 446 1.02 -4.65 2.85
C MET A 446 0.86 -4.91 4.35
N ALA A 447 1.73 -5.71 4.96
CA ALA A 447 1.75 -5.96 6.39
C ALA A 447 2.02 -4.67 7.18
N ASN A 448 2.93 -3.82 6.70
CA ASN A 448 3.15 -2.50 7.30
C ASN A 448 1.91 -1.60 7.18
N ALA A 449 1.26 -1.56 6.01
CA ALA A 449 0.02 -0.80 5.83
C ALA A 449 -1.10 -1.31 6.76
N LEU A 450 -1.25 -2.63 6.87
CA LEU A 450 -2.22 -3.26 7.77
C LEU A 450 -1.91 -2.95 9.25
N SER A 451 -0.63 -2.94 9.64
CA SER A 451 -0.20 -2.57 10.98
C SER A 451 -0.62 -1.15 11.35
N ILE A 452 -0.38 -0.18 10.45
CA ILE A 452 -0.81 1.21 10.61
C ILE A 452 -2.33 1.30 10.80
N ALA A 453 -3.09 0.52 10.00
CA ALA A 453 -4.54 0.52 10.08
C ALA A 453 -5.09 -0.07 11.38
N ILE A 454 -4.47 -1.13 11.90
CA ILE A 454 -4.81 -1.73 13.20
C ILE A 454 -4.52 -0.73 14.32
N GLU A 455 -3.36 -0.07 14.29
CA GLU A 455 -2.95 0.89 15.30
C GLU A 455 -3.86 2.13 15.32
N ARG A 456 -4.15 2.71 14.15
CA ARG A 456 -5.08 3.84 14.01
C ARG A 456 -6.44 3.51 14.64
N ASN A 457 -6.97 2.32 14.38
CA ASN A 457 -8.25 1.89 14.95
C ASN A 457 -8.17 1.70 16.47
N ARG A 458 -7.07 1.13 16.98
CA ARG A 458 -6.84 0.98 18.42
C ARG A 458 -6.80 2.34 19.11
N LEU A 459 -6.02 3.28 18.57
CA LEU A 459 -5.91 4.65 19.08
C LEU A 459 -7.25 5.38 19.00
N SER A 460 -7.96 5.28 17.89
CA SER A 460 -9.29 5.90 17.72
C SER A 460 -10.29 5.38 18.77
N LYS A 461 -10.32 4.07 19.04
CA LYS A 461 -11.14 3.51 20.12
C LYS A 461 -10.76 4.04 21.50
N SER A 462 -9.47 4.12 21.79
CA SER A 462 -8.98 4.69 23.06
C SER A 462 -9.37 6.16 23.22
N VAL A 463 -9.27 6.96 22.15
CA VAL A 463 -9.71 8.37 22.12
C VAL A 463 -11.22 8.49 22.34
N VAL A 464 -12.03 7.69 21.64
CA VAL A 464 -13.50 7.70 21.81
C VAL A 464 -13.88 7.31 23.23
N LYS A 465 -13.24 6.28 23.80
CA LYS A 465 -13.45 5.88 25.20
C LYS A 465 -13.10 7.03 26.15
N ARG A 466 -11.94 7.66 25.97
CA ARG A 466 -11.48 8.76 26.82
C ARG A 466 -12.37 9.99 26.72
N ASN A 467 -12.85 10.34 25.53
CA ASN A 467 -13.81 11.43 25.35
C ASN A 467 -15.13 11.14 26.07
N LYS A 468 -15.64 9.91 26.00
CA LYS A 468 -16.85 9.51 26.74
C LYS A 468 -16.66 9.65 28.25
N GLU A 469 -15.50 9.25 28.78
CA GLU A 469 -15.16 9.46 30.20
C GLU A 469 -15.14 10.95 30.55
N LEU A 470 -14.46 11.79 29.76
CA LEU A 470 -14.36 13.24 30.00
C LEU A 470 -15.71 13.96 29.90
N ASP A 471 -16.52 13.66 28.89
CA ASP A 471 -17.87 14.21 28.74
C ASP A 471 -18.74 13.88 29.94
N SER A 472 -18.59 12.66 30.46
CA SER A 472 -19.34 12.24 31.65
C SER A 472 -18.88 12.96 32.90
N ILE A 473 -17.56 13.13 33.11
CA ILE A 473 -17.03 13.96 34.22
C ILE A 473 -17.57 15.40 34.11
N LYS A 474 -17.57 15.97 32.90
CA LYS A 474 -18.09 17.33 32.65
C LYS A 474 -19.59 17.43 32.96
N GLN A 475 -20.39 16.42 32.59
CA GLN A 475 -21.81 16.38 32.93
C GLN A 475 -22.02 16.28 34.44
N ILE A 476 -21.27 15.43 35.14
CA ILE A 476 -21.30 15.35 36.62
C ILE A 476 -20.97 16.72 37.22
N GLY A 477 -19.85 17.33 36.81
CA GLY A 477 -19.43 18.64 37.30
C GLY A 477 -20.48 19.74 37.08
N ASN A 478 -21.10 19.79 35.90
CA ASN A 478 -22.15 20.76 35.59
C ASN A 478 -23.43 20.53 36.41
N ALA A 479 -23.88 19.28 36.56
CA ALA A 479 -25.05 18.94 37.37
C ALA A 479 -24.84 19.33 38.85
N LEU A 480 -23.64 19.06 39.36
CA LEU A 480 -23.21 19.42 40.71
C LEU A 480 -23.08 20.93 40.92
N ALA A 481 -22.57 21.68 39.93
CA ALA A 481 -22.42 23.13 40.03
C ALA A 481 -23.77 23.87 39.95
N SER A 482 -24.74 23.34 39.20
CA SER A 482 -26.04 24.01 38.94
C SER A 482 -27.12 23.76 39.99
N SER A 483 -27.00 22.71 40.81
CA SER A 483 -28.04 22.30 41.76
C SER A 483 -27.67 22.64 43.21
N THR A 484 -27.97 23.87 43.62
CA THR A 484 -27.76 24.33 45.01
C THR A 484 -28.87 23.87 45.98
N PHE A 485 -30.02 23.42 45.47
CA PHE A 485 -31.24 23.23 46.28
C PHE A 485 -31.57 21.78 46.67
N ASP A 486 -31.02 20.77 45.98
CA ASP A 486 -31.35 19.35 46.25
C ASP A 486 -30.14 18.43 46.04
N VAL A 487 -29.17 18.55 46.93
CA VAL A 487 -27.90 17.78 46.92
C VAL A 487 -28.17 16.28 46.77
N ASN A 488 -29.17 15.74 47.48
CA ASN A 488 -29.47 14.32 47.47
C ASN A 488 -29.88 13.81 46.08
N LYS A 489 -30.69 14.58 45.33
CA LYS A 489 -31.04 14.22 43.94
C LYS A 489 -29.82 14.20 43.03
N VAL A 490 -28.92 15.18 43.17
CA VAL A 490 -27.73 15.30 42.33
C VAL A 490 -26.73 14.20 42.65
N LEU A 491 -26.54 13.89 43.93
CA LEU A 491 -25.69 12.77 44.35
C LEU A 491 -26.24 11.44 43.83
N LYS A 492 -27.56 11.24 43.86
CA LYS A 492 -28.19 10.04 43.26
C LYS A 492 -27.92 9.94 41.76
N TYR A 493 -28.14 11.02 41.03
CA TYR A 493 -27.83 11.08 39.60
C TYR A 493 -26.33 10.83 39.31
N THR A 494 -25.46 11.36 40.16
CA THR A 494 -24.01 11.16 40.06
C THR A 494 -23.64 9.69 40.28
N MET A 495 -24.23 9.04 41.28
CA MET A 495 -24.02 7.62 41.55
C MET A 495 -24.53 6.73 40.42
N ASP A 496 -25.68 7.04 39.82
CA ASP A 496 -26.19 6.33 38.64
C ASP A 496 -25.24 6.50 37.44
N MET A 497 -24.63 7.68 37.28
CA MET A 497 -23.65 7.93 36.22
C MET A 497 -22.34 7.15 36.46
N ILE A 498 -21.85 7.11 37.71
CA ILE A 498 -20.69 6.31 38.13
C ILE A 498 -20.91 4.84 37.79
N ARG A 499 -22.08 4.27 38.10
CA ARG A 499 -22.43 2.88 37.78
C ARG A 499 -22.19 2.56 36.30
N VAL A 500 -22.66 3.43 35.40
CA VAL A 500 -22.59 3.21 33.95
C VAL A 500 -21.16 3.38 33.41
N ILE A 501 -20.42 4.38 33.87
CA ILE A 501 -19.08 4.68 33.36
C ILE A 501 -18.06 3.67 33.89
N MET A 502 -18.19 3.31 35.17
CA MET A 502 -17.25 2.41 35.83
C MET A 502 -17.61 0.95 35.66
N ASP A 503 -18.77 0.60 35.09
CA ASP A 503 -19.19 -0.79 34.84
C ASP A 503 -19.06 -1.66 36.11
N VAL A 504 -19.71 -1.20 37.19
CA VAL A 504 -19.67 -1.78 38.53
C VAL A 504 -21.06 -2.23 38.98
N GLU A 505 -21.11 -3.25 39.84
CA GLU A 505 -22.36 -3.85 40.30
C GLU A 505 -23.08 -2.98 41.33
N ALA A 506 -22.31 -2.42 42.27
CA ALA A 506 -22.84 -1.66 43.40
C ALA A 506 -21.93 -0.47 43.76
N GLY A 507 -22.46 0.49 44.51
CA GLY A 507 -21.68 1.62 44.97
C GLY A 507 -22.41 2.45 46.02
N SER A 508 -21.62 3.11 46.84
CA SER A 508 -22.05 3.81 48.05
C SER A 508 -21.32 5.16 48.17
N LEU A 509 -22.01 6.17 48.67
CA LEU A 509 -21.42 7.44 49.11
C LEU A 509 -21.72 7.61 50.59
N TYR A 510 -20.66 7.77 51.36
CA TYR A 510 -20.70 8.04 52.79
C TYR A 510 -20.22 9.47 53.07
N LEU A 511 -20.86 10.15 54.01
CA LEU A 511 -20.39 11.42 54.55
C LEU A 511 -19.81 11.21 55.94
N VAL A 512 -18.71 11.90 56.24
CA VAL A 512 -18.10 11.84 57.56
C VAL A 512 -18.88 12.75 58.50
N ASN A 513 -19.43 12.18 59.57
CA ASN A 513 -20.03 12.91 60.69
C ASN A 513 -19.32 12.47 61.98
N ASP A 514 -18.53 13.39 62.56
CA ASP A 514 -17.62 13.10 63.67
C ASP A 514 -16.66 11.94 63.37
N GLU A 515 -16.85 10.78 64.01
CA GLU A 515 -16.03 9.55 63.81
C GLU A 515 -16.79 8.44 63.05
N GLU A 516 -17.96 8.74 62.49
CA GLU A 516 -18.82 7.80 61.78
C GLU A 516 -18.99 8.16 60.30
N LEU A 517 -19.19 7.13 59.47
CA LEU A 517 -19.54 7.22 58.06
C LEU A 517 -21.05 7.06 57.88
N GLU A 518 -21.73 8.18 57.65
CA GLU A 518 -23.16 8.22 57.40
C GLU A 518 -23.47 7.89 55.94
N PHE A 519 -24.20 6.80 55.70
CA PHE A 519 -24.67 6.45 54.36
C PHE A 519 -25.61 7.54 53.81
N THR A 520 -25.24 8.10 52.66
CA THR A 520 -25.99 9.18 52.01
C THR A 520 -26.77 8.68 50.81
N VAL A 521 -26.10 8.04 49.85
CA VAL A 521 -26.72 7.53 48.62
C VAL A 521 -25.94 6.33 48.08
N GLY A 522 -26.60 5.45 47.34
CA GLY A 522 -25.96 4.32 46.69
C GLY A 522 -26.90 3.64 45.71
N PHE A 523 -26.36 2.71 44.93
CA PHE A 523 -27.11 1.86 44.02
C PHE A 523 -26.77 0.39 44.28
N ASN A 524 -27.79 -0.45 44.12
CA ASN A 524 -27.68 -1.90 44.30
C ASN A 524 -27.13 -2.34 45.68
N VAL A 525 -27.32 -1.49 46.70
CA VAL A 525 -26.98 -1.75 48.11
C VAL A 525 -28.24 -1.66 48.98
N LYS A 526 -28.35 -2.51 50.00
CA LYS A 526 -29.46 -2.44 50.95
C LYS A 526 -29.17 -1.38 52.02
N VAL A 527 -29.99 -0.34 52.06
CA VAL A 527 -29.77 0.84 52.93
C VAL A 527 -30.05 0.56 54.41
N GLU A 528 -31.10 -0.20 54.73
CA GLU A 528 -31.54 -0.40 56.12
C GLU A 528 -30.52 -1.13 57.01
N PRO A 529 -29.85 -2.21 56.57
CA PRO A 529 -28.79 -2.85 57.35
C PRO A 529 -27.56 -1.94 57.54
N ILE A 530 -27.15 -1.23 56.48
CA ILE A 530 -25.99 -0.33 56.51
C ILE A 530 -26.19 0.79 57.52
N LYS A 531 -27.38 1.40 57.58
CA LYS A 531 -27.69 2.45 58.56
C LYS A 531 -27.69 1.96 60.01
N LYS A 532 -27.94 0.66 60.26
CA LYS A 532 -27.93 0.09 61.62
C LYS A 532 -26.52 -0.23 62.12
N LEU A 533 -25.58 -0.47 61.22
CA LEU A 533 -24.22 -0.90 61.54
C LEU A 533 -23.27 0.24 61.96
N GLN A 534 -23.63 1.51 61.72
CA GLN A 534 -22.83 2.69 62.07
C GLN A 534 -21.33 2.52 61.79
N LEU A 535 -20.98 2.45 60.50
CA LEU A 535 -19.59 2.24 60.06
C LEU A 535 -18.67 3.34 60.60
N LYS A 536 -17.62 2.98 61.34
CA LYS A 536 -16.68 3.96 61.92
C LYS A 536 -15.54 4.31 60.96
N VAL A 537 -14.97 5.49 61.14
CA VAL A 537 -13.70 5.85 60.48
C VAL A 537 -12.62 4.85 60.91
N GLY A 538 -11.90 4.27 59.94
CA GLY A 538 -10.93 3.19 60.13
C GLY A 538 -11.50 1.77 60.03
N GLN A 539 -12.82 1.58 60.06
CA GLN A 539 -13.48 0.27 59.96
C GLN A 539 -13.83 -0.07 58.50
N GLY A 540 -13.56 -1.30 58.08
CA GLY A 540 -13.79 -1.75 56.71
C GLY A 540 -12.95 -0.99 55.67
N ILE A 541 -13.17 -1.29 54.39
CA ILE A 541 -12.37 -0.72 53.28
C ILE A 541 -12.67 0.79 53.14
N ALA A 542 -13.94 1.18 53.19
CA ALA A 542 -14.36 2.58 53.10
C ALA A 542 -13.90 3.40 54.32
N GLY A 543 -14.05 2.89 55.55
CA GLY A 543 -13.57 3.59 56.75
C GLY A 543 -12.06 3.72 56.78
N TYR A 544 -11.33 2.70 56.32
CA TYR A 544 -9.87 2.79 56.22
C TYR A 544 -9.41 3.83 55.18
N ALA A 545 -10.08 3.93 54.03
CA ALA A 545 -9.84 5.02 53.08
C ALA A 545 -10.16 6.40 53.69
N ALA A 546 -11.21 6.51 54.50
CA ALA A 546 -11.53 7.74 55.22
C ALA A 546 -10.44 8.13 56.23
N ALA A 547 -9.91 7.17 56.98
CA ALA A 547 -8.92 7.40 58.03
C ALA A 547 -7.57 7.87 57.47
N ARG A 548 -7.12 7.29 56.33
CA ARG A 548 -5.83 7.67 55.71
C ARG A 548 -5.94 8.86 54.77
N GLY A 549 -7.12 9.14 54.22
CA GLY A 549 -7.27 10.13 53.15
C GLY A 549 -6.62 9.69 51.83
N GLU A 550 -6.41 8.38 51.65
CA GLU A 550 -5.84 7.79 50.43
C GLU A 550 -6.83 6.83 49.76
N SER A 551 -6.79 6.75 48.42
CA SER A 551 -7.61 5.81 47.65
C SER A 551 -7.12 4.38 47.79
N ILE A 552 -8.03 3.43 47.82
CA ILE A 552 -7.72 2.01 48.01
C ILE A 552 -8.40 1.18 46.93
N THR A 553 -7.61 0.39 46.21
CA THR A 553 -8.08 -0.53 45.17
C THR A 553 -7.79 -1.96 45.60
N ILE A 554 -8.82 -2.80 45.61
CA ILE A 554 -8.73 -4.20 46.03
C ILE A 554 -9.46 -5.06 45.01
N ASN A 555 -8.73 -5.84 44.23
CA ASN A 555 -9.31 -6.72 43.20
C ASN A 555 -9.74 -8.09 43.76
N ASP A 556 -9.34 -8.41 45.00
CA ASP A 556 -9.76 -9.60 45.73
C ASP A 556 -9.88 -9.24 47.21
N VAL A 557 -11.11 -8.95 47.67
CA VAL A 557 -11.35 -8.48 49.03
C VAL A 557 -11.06 -9.53 50.10
N GLN A 558 -11.10 -10.83 49.75
CA GLN A 558 -10.80 -11.92 50.70
C GLN A 558 -9.32 -11.92 51.13
N LYS A 559 -8.45 -11.29 50.34
CA LYS A 559 -7.02 -11.12 50.65
C LYS A 559 -6.73 -9.82 51.42
N SER A 560 -7.73 -8.99 51.66
CA SER A 560 -7.54 -7.69 52.32
C SER A 560 -7.71 -7.81 53.83
N PRO A 561 -6.76 -7.30 54.64
CA PRO A 561 -6.92 -7.22 56.09
C PRO A 561 -7.96 -6.16 56.51
N HIS A 562 -8.43 -5.35 55.57
CA HIS A 562 -9.41 -4.27 55.81
C HIS A 562 -10.81 -4.65 55.33
N PHE A 563 -11.02 -5.89 54.87
CA PHE A 563 -12.36 -6.37 54.52
C PHE A 563 -13.11 -6.77 55.79
N ASP A 564 -14.31 -6.24 55.95
CA ASP A 564 -15.22 -6.53 57.07
C ASP A 564 -16.43 -7.31 56.53
N SER A 565 -16.49 -8.60 56.84
CA SER A 565 -17.53 -9.49 56.31
C SER A 565 -18.89 -9.29 56.97
N GLU A 566 -18.97 -8.63 58.13
CA GLU A 566 -20.25 -8.39 58.84
C GLU A 566 -21.21 -7.54 57.98
N ILE A 567 -20.66 -6.63 57.17
CA ILE A 567 -21.43 -5.77 56.26
C ILE A 567 -22.04 -6.58 55.12
N ASP A 568 -21.27 -7.49 54.53
CA ASP A 568 -21.73 -8.39 53.46
C ASP A 568 -22.80 -9.36 54.01
N GLU A 569 -22.61 -9.92 55.21
CA GLU A 569 -23.57 -10.81 55.87
C GLU A 569 -24.90 -10.10 56.18
N ALA A 570 -24.84 -8.87 56.71
CA ALA A 570 -26.03 -8.10 57.04
C ALA A 570 -26.80 -7.61 55.80
N THR A 571 -26.10 -7.33 54.70
CA THR A 571 -26.72 -6.86 53.44
C THR A 571 -27.12 -7.99 52.51
N GLY A 572 -26.49 -9.17 52.63
CA GLY A 572 -26.59 -10.28 51.69
C GLY A 572 -25.95 -9.97 50.33
N PHE A 573 -25.11 -8.92 50.25
CA PHE A 573 -24.31 -8.59 49.08
C PHE A 573 -22.94 -9.27 49.21
N LYS A 574 -22.41 -9.82 48.13
CA LYS A 574 -21.09 -10.45 48.14
C LYS A 574 -20.08 -9.55 47.43
N THR A 575 -19.20 -8.96 48.21
CA THR A 575 -18.11 -8.14 47.70
C THR A 575 -16.97 -9.05 47.22
N LEU A 576 -16.51 -8.85 46.00
CA LEU A 576 -15.40 -9.54 45.35
C LEU A 576 -14.21 -8.59 45.16
N SER A 577 -14.50 -7.37 44.70
CA SER A 577 -13.52 -6.30 44.49
C SER A 577 -14.09 -4.97 44.95
N ALA A 578 -13.27 -4.08 45.49
CA ALA A 578 -13.67 -2.76 45.96
C ALA A 578 -12.68 -1.67 45.52
N LEU A 579 -13.21 -0.50 45.17
CA LEU A 579 -12.44 0.72 44.95
C LEU A 579 -13.07 1.84 45.79
N CYS A 580 -12.33 2.31 46.78
CA CYS A 580 -12.76 3.35 47.71
C CYS A 580 -11.88 4.58 47.55
N VAL A 581 -12.51 5.74 47.40
CA VAL A 581 -11.83 7.02 47.21
C VAL A 581 -12.37 8.04 48.21
N PRO A 582 -11.49 8.66 49.02
CA PRO A 582 -11.91 9.69 49.95
C PRO A 582 -12.29 10.98 49.22
N MET A 583 -13.31 11.63 49.73
CA MET A 583 -13.76 12.96 49.32
C MET A 583 -13.12 13.99 50.24
N ILE A 584 -12.26 14.84 49.69
CA ILE A 584 -11.42 15.75 50.47
C ILE A 584 -11.78 17.20 50.14
N SER A 585 -12.03 17.99 51.18
CA SER A 585 -12.25 19.43 51.09
C SER A 585 -11.37 20.16 52.09
N LYS A 586 -10.58 21.14 51.63
CA LYS A 586 -9.64 21.94 52.45
C LYS A 586 -8.75 21.08 53.36
N GLY A 587 -8.26 19.96 52.83
CA GLY A 587 -7.37 19.02 53.55
C GLY A 587 -8.06 18.11 54.58
N LYS A 588 -9.40 18.14 54.68
CA LYS A 588 -10.18 17.23 55.54
C LYS A 588 -10.99 16.26 54.70
N VAL A 589 -11.06 15.00 55.14
CA VAL A 589 -11.97 14.02 54.56
C VAL A 589 -13.39 14.34 55.00
N ILE A 590 -14.27 14.60 54.04
CA ILE A 590 -15.69 14.92 54.26
C ILE A 590 -16.61 13.74 53.90
N GLY A 591 -16.08 12.70 53.26
CA GLY A 591 -16.83 11.53 52.84
C GLY A 591 -15.96 10.50 52.13
N VAL A 592 -16.58 9.40 51.70
CA VAL A 592 -15.94 8.34 50.90
C VAL A 592 -16.90 7.91 49.80
N LEU A 593 -16.35 7.76 48.59
CA LEU A 593 -17.03 7.21 47.43
C LEU A 593 -16.50 5.79 47.20
N GLU A 594 -17.42 4.83 47.24
CA GLU A 594 -17.14 3.40 47.15
C GLU A 594 -17.84 2.81 45.93
N VAL A 595 -17.11 1.99 45.16
CA VAL A 595 -17.68 1.16 44.11
C VAL A 595 -17.21 -0.29 44.27
N LEU A 596 -18.13 -1.22 44.05
CA LEU A 596 -17.96 -2.64 44.33
C LEU A 596 -18.21 -3.48 43.08
N ASN A 597 -17.46 -4.57 42.97
CA ASN A 597 -17.54 -5.60 41.93
C ASN A 597 -17.50 -5.03 40.51
N LYS A 598 -16.28 -4.89 39.96
CA LYS A 598 -16.09 -4.56 38.55
C LYS A 598 -16.69 -5.69 37.69
N ILE A 599 -17.59 -5.35 36.78
CA ILE A 599 -18.31 -6.34 35.94
C ILE A 599 -17.36 -6.97 34.92
N LYS A 600 -16.39 -6.19 34.40
CA LYS A 600 -15.41 -6.65 33.40
C LYS A 600 -13.98 -6.34 33.84
N GLY A 601 -13.25 -7.41 34.13
CA GLY A 601 -11.85 -7.34 34.55
C GLY A 601 -11.68 -6.74 35.95
N ASP A 602 -10.44 -6.38 36.26
CA ASP A 602 -10.05 -5.82 37.54
C ASP A 602 -10.10 -4.28 37.54
N PHE A 603 -10.19 -3.67 38.72
CA PHE A 603 -10.01 -2.23 38.84
C PHE A 603 -8.56 -1.86 38.48
N SER A 604 -8.41 -0.95 37.52
CA SER A 604 -7.13 -0.41 37.08
C SER A 604 -6.78 0.90 37.81
N THR A 605 -5.54 1.35 37.67
CA THR A 605 -5.11 2.68 38.13
C THR A 605 -5.95 3.80 37.51
N ASN A 606 -6.30 3.67 36.22
CA ASN A 606 -7.16 4.61 35.51
C ASN A 606 -8.57 4.69 36.11
N ASP A 607 -9.14 3.56 36.58
CA ASP A 607 -10.43 3.57 37.27
C ASP A 607 -10.34 4.36 38.59
N GLY A 608 -9.23 4.19 39.33
CA GLY A 608 -8.95 4.95 40.54
C GLY A 608 -8.85 6.46 40.28
N ASP A 609 -8.12 6.87 39.25
CA ASP A 609 -7.95 8.30 38.91
C ASP A 609 -9.24 8.94 38.39
N LEU A 610 -10.05 8.17 37.65
CA LEU A 610 -11.40 8.58 37.25
C LEU A 610 -12.29 8.81 38.48
N LEU A 611 -12.35 7.86 39.41
CA LEU A 611 -13.17 7.99 40.61
C LEU A 611 -12.68 9.11 41.53
N LYS A 612 -11.37 9.34 41.65
CA LYS A 612 -10.78 10.51 42.33
C LYS A 612 -11.24 11.84 41.73
N SER A 613 -11.24 11.94 40.40
CA SER A 613 -11.68 13.15 39.71
C SER A 613 -13.17 13.45 39.98
N ILE A 614 -13.99 12.39 40.00
CA ILE A 614 -15.41 12.49 40.35
C ILE A 614 -15.57 12.87 41.83
N ALA A 615 -14.87 12.19 42.74
CA ALA A 615 -14.90 12.46 44.18
C ALA A 615 -14.52 13.90 44.52
N SER A 616 -13.53 14.47 43.84
CA SER A 616 -13.15 15.88 43.96
C SER A 616 -14.31 16.82 43.59
N SER A 617 -14.96 16.57 42.45
CA SER A 617 -16.12 17.35 41.99
C SER A 617 -17.29 17.26 42.97
N VAL A 618 -17.58 16.05 43.47
CA VAL A 618 -18.62 15.82 44.47
C VAL A 618 -18.28 16.54 45.79
N SER A 619 -17.01 16.52 46.21
CA SER A 619 -16.55 17.17 47.43
C SER A 619 -16.82 18.69 47.40
N ILE A 620 -16.50 19.33 46.29
CA ILE A 620 -16.74 20.77 46.07
C ILE A 620 -18.24 21.07 46.13
N ALA A 621 -19.06 20.25 45.49
CA ALA A 621 -20.50 20.44 45.44
C ALA A 621 -21.16 20.34 46.82
N ILE A 622 -20.79 19.33 47.60
CA ILE A 622 -21.31 19.12 48.95
C ILE A 622 -20.88 20.26 49.87
N GLU A 623 -19.62 20.70 49.80
CA GLU A 623 -19.14 21.84 50.59
C GLU A 623 -19.89 23.12 50.22
N ASN A 624 -20.09 23.40 48.93
CA ASN A 624 -20.85 24.56 48.45
C ASN A 624 -22.30 24.53 48.96
N ALA A 625 -22.96 23.37 48.90
CA ALA A 625 -24.31 23.23 49.39
C ALA A 625 -24.40 23.35 50.92
N ARG A 626 -23.41 22.84 51.66
CA ARG A 626 -23.31 22.99 53.12
C ARG A 626 -23.14 24.46 53.50
N LEU A 627 -22.24 25.17 52.82
CA LEU A 627 -22.02 26.61 53.00
C LEU A 627 -23.29 27.40 52.70
N TYR A 628 -23.95 27.12 51.57
CA TYR A 628 -25.20 27.78 51.22
C TYR A 628 -26.30 27.54 52.27
N LYS A 629 -26.49 26.30 52.71
CA LYS A 629 -27.47 25.95 53.76
C LYS A 629 -27.18 26.70 55.06
N LYS A 630 -25.91 26.83 55.45
CA LYS A 630 -25.48 27.62 56.61
C LYS A 630 -25.82 29.10 56.45
N THR A 631 -25.50 29.71 55.30
CA THR A 631 -25.84 31.10 55.00
C THR A 631 -27.35 31.34 55.06
N VAL A 632 -28.16 30.45 54.47
CA VAL A 632 -29.62 30.54 54.51
C VAL A 632 -30.15 30.38 55.94
N SER A 633 -29.61 29.45 56.74
CA SER A 633 -30.04 29.30 58.14
C SER A 633 -29.69 30.52 58.99
N MET A 634 -28.51 31.11 58.78
CA MET A 634 -28.09 32.33 59.48
C MET A 634 -28.98 33.51 59.09
N ALA A 635 -29.26 33.70 57.80
CA ALA A 635 -30.19 34.73 57.33
C ALA A 635 -31.62 34.54 57.85
N LYS A 636 -32.11 33.29 57.95
CA LYS A 636 -33.42 33.00 58.58
C LYS A 636 -33.42 33.34 60.07
N HIS A 637 -32.35 32.99 60.78
CA HIS A 637 -32.20 33.29 62.20
C HIS A 637 -32.17 34.80 62.44
N GLU A 638 -31.36 35.54 61.68
CA GLU A 638 -31.29 37.00 61.74
C GLU A 638 -32.65 37.66 61.46
N ARG A 639 -33.35 37.22 60.40
CA ARG A 639 -34.71 37.70 60.11
C ARG A 639 -35.67 37.42 61.25
N SER A 640 -35.59 36.24 61.87
CA SER A 640 -36.44 35.87 63.00
C SER A 640 -36.19 36.79 64.19
N ILE A 641 -34.93 37.05 64.52
CA ILE A 641 -34.54 37.99 65.59
C ILE A 641 -35.06 39.39 65.28
N ARG A 642 -34.80 39.90 64.07
CA ARG A 642 -35.26 41.22 63.62
C ARG A 642 -36.77 41.37 63.72
N ASN A 643 -37.53 40.34 63.31
CA ASN A 643 -38.99 40.33 63.40
C ASN A 643 -39.51 40.39 64.85
N ILE A 644 -38.82 39.77 65.81
CA ILE A 644 -39.19 39.84 67.23
C ILE A 644 -38.96 41.25 67.77
N PHE A 645 -37.79 41.85 67.52
CA PHE A 645 -37.48 43.19 68.01
C PHE A 645 -38.40 44.28 67.44
N GLN A 646 -38.79 44.17 66.16
CA GLN A 646 -39.73 45.10 65.52
C GLN A 646 -41.15 45.10 66.12
N GLN A 647 -41.53 44.09 66.90
CA GLN A 647 -42.83 44.09 67.61
C GLN A 647 -42.85 45.04 68.81
N PHE A 648 -41.68 45.38 69.36
CA PHE A 648 -41.56 46.14 70.61
C PHE A 648 -40.90 47.51 70.42
N VAL A 649 -40.17 47.71 69.32
CA VAL A 649 -39.35 48.91 69.09
C VAL A 649 -39.49 49.36 67.62
N PRO A 650 -39.55 50.69 67.32
CA PRO A 650 -39.55 51.20 65.97
C PRO A 650 -38.40 50.66 65.11
N LYS A 651 -38.68 50.48 63.82
CA LYS A 651 -37.74 49.89 62.85
C LYS A 651 -36.39 50.61 62.82
N GLU A 652 -36.41 51.94 62.94
CA GLU A 652 -35.21 52.78 62.92
C GLU A 652 -34.24 52.50 64.07
N VAL A 653 -34.78 52.13 65.24
CA VAL A 653 -33.97 51.83 66.43
C VAL A 653 -33.39 50.43 66.34
N VAL A 654 -34.17 49.45 65.85
CA VAL A 654 -33.68 48.09 65.59
C VAL A 654 -32.55 48.10 64.56
N ASP A 655 -32.68 48.90 63.49
CA ASP A 655 -31.66 49.03 62.45
C ASP A 655 -30.36 49.65 63.01
N LYS A 656 -30.45 50.64 63.91
CA LYS A 656 -29.28 51.20 64.63
C LYS A 656 -28.61 50.19 65.57
N ILE A 657 -29.38 49.50 66.42
CA ILE A 657 -28.84 48.51 67.37
C ILE A 657 -28.08 47.40 66.65
N ILE A 658 -28.64 46.88 65.55
CA ILE A 658 -27.99 45.80 64.78
C ILE A 658 -26.70 46.30 64.14
N HIS A 659 -26.69 47.51 63.55
CA HIS A 659 -25.46 48.09 62.95
C HIS A 659 -24.39 48.42 64.01
N ASP A 660 -24.77 49.01 65.14
CA ASP A 660 -23.80 49.41 66.18
C ASP A 660 -23.22 48.19 66.93
N SER A 661 -24.00 47.10 67.06
CA SER A 661 -23.53 45.84 67.66
C SER A 661 -22.44 45.12 66.84
N GLU A 662 -22.37 45.34 65.52
CA GLU A 662 -21.29 44.80 64.67
C GLU A 662 -20.01 45.63 64.74
N ILE A 663 -20.09 46.90 65.14
CA ILE A 663 -18.97 47.85 65.15
C ILE A 663 -18.28 47.89 66.53
N GLY A 664 -18.91 47.35 67.57
CA GLY A 664 -18.32 47.26 68.92
C GLY A 664 -18.21 48.60 69.65
N GLU A 665 -18.89 49.65 69.15
CA GLU A 665 -18.98 50.93 69.83
C GLU A 665 -20.01 50.85 70.97
N THR A 666 -19.56 51.08 72.20
CA THR A 666 -20.43 51.31 73.35
C THR A 666 -21.35 52.48 73.04
N THR A 667 -22.67 52.23 73.13
CA THR A 667 -23.76 53.20 73.05
C THR A 667 -23.34 54.51 73.70
N ILE A 668 -23.17 55.55 72.88
CA ILE A 668 -22.94 56.90 73.37
C ILE A 668 -24.16 57.25 74.24
N GLU A 669 -23.95 57.51 75.53
CA GLU A 669 -24.98 58.09 76.40
C GLU A 669 -25.27 59.51 75.88
N GLU A 670 -26.11 59.60 74.85
CA GLU A 670 -26.54 60.86 74.28
C GLU A 670 -27.65 61.44 75.16
N LEU A 671 -27.32 62.49 75.91
CA LEU A 671 -28.32 63.30 76.61
C LEU A 671 -29.19 63.99 75.57
N LYS A 672 -30.41 63.47 75.38
CA LYS A 672 -31.37 63.99 74.42
C LYS A 672 -32.61 64.53 75.13
N THR A 673 -33.04 65.72 74.73
CA THR A 673 -34.34 66.24 75.16
C THR A 673 -35.43 65.44 74.48
N ILE A 674 -36.13 64.62 75.25
CA ILE A 674 -37.27 63.83 74.78
C ILE A 674 -38.58 64.57 75.09
N THR A 675 -39.53 64.42 74.18
CA THR A 675 -40.93 64.82 74.35
C THR A 675 -41.71 63.61 74.85
N LEU A 676 -42.35 63.78 75.99
CA LEU A 676 -43.16 62.75 76.63
C LEU A 676 -44.63 63.07 76.35
N LEU A 677 -45.28 62.22 75.55
CA LEU A 677 -46.69 62.34 75.21
C LEU A 677 -47.50 61.40 76.10
N ASN A 678 -48.27 61.98 77.01
CA ASN A 678 -49.24 61.25 77.81
C ASN A 678 -50.62 61.40 77.17
N ILE A 679 -51.24 60.28 76.83
CA ILE A 679 -52.55 60.21 76.20
C ILE A 679 -53.49 59.50 77.17
N ASP A 680 -54.67 60.06 77.40
CA ASP A 680 -55.67 59.50 78.32
C ASP A 680 -57.08 59.56 77.71
N ILE A 681 -57.92 58.57 78.04
CA ILE A 681 -59.32 58.51 77.61
C ILE A 681 -60.16 59.43 78.50
N ARG A 682 -60.68 60.51 77.93
CA ARG A 682 -61.50 61.47 78.67
C ARG A 682 -62.74 60.82 79.26
N GLY A 683 -62.96 61.02 80.57
CA GLY A 683 -64.17 60.56 81.26
C GLY A 683 -64.24 59.04 81.45
N PHE A 684 -63.10 58.34 81.37
CA PHE A 684 -63.02 56.87 81.42
C PHE A 684 -63.75 56.24 82.61
N SER A 685 -63.55 56.77 83.82
CA SER A 685 -64.23 56.28 85.03
C SER A 685 -65.77 56.36 84.96
N GLY A 686 -66.31 57.30 84.19
CA GLY A 686 -67.74 57.41 83.91
C GLY A 686 -68.20 56.40 82.84
N LEU A 687 -67.36 56.18 81.83
CA LEU A 687 -67.60 55.25 80.73
C LEU A 687 -67.62 53.80 81.22
N ILE A 688 -66.63 53.37 82.02
CA ILE A 688 -66.51 51.98 82.51
C ILE A 688 -67.74 51.57 83.32
N ARG A 689 -68.25 52.46 84.18
CA ARG A 689 -69.44 52.20 85.01
C ARG A 689 -70.68 51.84 84.19
N LYS A 690 -70.73 52.25 82.91
CA LYS A 690 -71.84 51.96 82.00
C LYS A 690 -71.65 50.70 81.15
N ILE A 691 -70.41 50.35 80.78
CA ILE A 691 -70.14 49.31 79.75
C ILE A 691 -69.71 47.96 80.32
N GLY A 692 -69.28 47.90 81.59
CA GLY A 692 -68.86 46.67 82.27
C GLY A 692 -67.47 46.13 81.87
N PRO A 693 -66.93 45.12 82.60
CA PRO A 693 -65.51 44.74 82.53
C PRO A 693 -65.06 44.14 81.19
N HIS A 694 -65.85 43.25 80.58
CA HIS A 694 -65.45 42.62 79.31
C HIS A 694 -65.36 43.62 78.16
N LYS A 695 -66.34 44.52 78.03
CA LYS A 695 -66.32 45.57 77.01
C LYS A 695 -65.23 46.61 77.26
N MET A 696 -64.89 46.87 78.52
CA MET A 696 -63.75 47.71 78.89
C MET A 696 -62.43 47.14 78.35
N VAL A 697 -62.15 45.85 78.55
CA VAL A 697 -60.91 45.23 78.06
C VAL A 697 -60.83 45.28 76.53
N THR A 698 -61.93 45.01 75.82
CA THR A 698 -61.97 45.13 74.36
C THR A 698 -61.73 46.57 73.88
N LEU A 699 -62.35 47.56 74.54
CA LEU A 699 -62.15 48.97 74.24
C LEU A 699 -60.68 49.38 74.45
N LEU A 700 -60.08 49.00 75.58
CA LEU A 700 -58.68 49.30 75.89
C LEU A 700 -57.74 48.66 74.88
N ASN A 701 -57.91 47.38 74.55
CA ASN A 701 -57.08 46.70 73.57
C ASN A 701 -57.17 47.36 72.18
N HIS A 702 -58.38 47.77 71.77
CA HIS A 702 -58.56 48.49 70.51
C HIS A 702 -57.90 49.87 70.56
N PHE A 703 -58.11 50.64 71.65
CA PHE A 703 -57.49 51.94 71.86
C PHE A 703 -55.95 51.86 71.81
N PHE A 704 -55.36 50.93 72.57
CA PHE A 704 -53.90 50.76 72.59
C PHE A 704 -53.33 50.29 71.25
N SER A 705 -54.04 49.42 70.53
CA SER A 705 -53.62 49.00 69.19
C SER A 705 -53.60 50.17 68.20
N VAL A 706 -54.66 51.00 68.19
CA VAL A 706 -54.75 52.17 67.30
C VAL A 706 -53.72 53.22 67.68
N MET A 707 -53.66 53.60 68.96
CA MET A 707 -52.76 54.66 69.43
C MET A 707 -51.29 54.23 69.34
N GLY A 708 -50.95 52.99 69.70
CA GLY A 708 -49.60 52.44 69.52
C GLY A 708 -49.18 52.45 68.05
N GLY A 709 -50.06 52.06 67.13
CA GLY A 709 -49.82 52.14 65.69
C GLY A 709 -49.53 53.57 65.20
N ILE A 710 -50.25 54.57 65.73
CA ILE A 710 -50.00 55.99 65.42
C ILE A 710 -48.65 56.44 65.99
N VAL A 711 -48.34 56.11 67.24
CA VAL A 711 -47.04 56.43 67.88
C VAL A 711 -45.89 55.89 67.04
N PHE A 712 -45.95 54.62 66.65
CA PHE A 712 -44.93 54.00 65.80
C PHE A 712 -44.86 54.64 64.40
N LYS A 713 -45.99 54.98 63.79
CA LYS A 713 -46.02 55.69 62.49
C LYS A 713 -45.28 57.03 62.53
N HIS A 714 -45.29 57.70 63.68
CA HIS A 714 -44.60 58.97 63.90
C HIS A 714 -43.24 58.80 64.61
N LYS A 715 -42.64 57.60 64.54
CA LYS A 715 -41.31 57.28 65.11
C LYS A 715 -41.21 57.48 66.63
N GLY A 716 -42.33 57.41 67.35
CA GLY A 716 -42.33 57.38 68.81
C GLY A 716 -42.18 55.95 69.35
N ILE A 717 -41.79 55.85 70.62
CA ILE A 717 -41.68 54.60 71.37
C ILE A 717 -42.81 54.57 72.40
N VAL A 718 -43.55 53.47 72.50
CA VAL A 718 -44.48 53.26 73.63
C VAL A 718 -43.67 52.78 74.82
N ASP A 719 -43.59 53.59 75.88
CA ASP A 719 -42.89 53.22 77.11
C ASP A 719 -43.76 52.30 77.98
N LYS A 720 -45.02 52.70 78.20
CA LYS A 720 -45.91 52.02 79.14
C LYS A 720 -47.39 52.26 78.85
N TYR A 721 -48.20 51.25 79.13
CA TYR A 721 -49.66 51.36 79.24
C TYR A 721 -50.06 51.62 80.71
N LEU A 722 -50.89 52.62 80.95
CA LEU A 722 -51.25 53.15 82.27
C LEU A 722 -52.77 53.20 82.46
N GLY A 723 -53.41 52.06 82.72
CA GLY A 723 -54.86 52.02 82.94
C GLY A 723 -55.64 52.40 81.67
N ASP A 724 -56.17 53.62 81.64
CA ASP A 724 -56.80 54.31 80.49
C ASP A 724 -55.81 55.05 79.58
N GLY A 725 -54.59 55.25 80.04
CA GLY A 725 -53.59 56.04 79.35
C GLY A 725 -52.50 55.26 78.62
N LEU A 726 -51.86 55.93 77.67
CA LEU A 726 -50.68 55.49 76.94
C LEU A 726 -49.57 56.51 77.15
N LEU A 727 -48.39 56.05 77.55
CA LEU A 727 -47.18 56.87 77.59
C LEU A 727 -46.31 56.59 76.37
N ALA A 728 -46.06 57.63 75.58
CA ALA A 728 -45.19 57.57 74.41
C ALA A 728 -44.06 58.58 74.52
N LEU A 729 -42.90 58.20 74.01
CA LEU A 729 -41.68 58.99 73.98
C LEU A 729 -41.35 59.34 72.52
N PHE A 730 -41.06 60.60 72.26
CA PHE A 730 -40.63 61.11 70.95
C PHE A 730 -39.38 61.97 71.15
N GLY A 731 -38.30 61.71 70.43
CA GLY A 731 -37.07 62.49 70.61
C GLY A 731 -35.86 61.73 70.15
#